data_AF-A0A928NX99-F1
#
_entry.id   AF-A0A928NX99-F1
#
_cell.length_a   1.000
_cell.length_b   1.000
_cell.length_c   1.000
_cell.angle_alpha   90.00
_cell.angle_beta   90.00
_cell.angle_gamma   90.00
#
_symmetry.space_group_name_H-M   'P 1'
#
loop_
_entity.id
_entity.type
_entity.pdbx_description
1 polymer ?
#
loop_
_entity_poly.entity_id
_entity_poly.type
_entity_poly.pdbx_seq_one_letter_code
_entity_poly.pdbx_strand_id
1 'polypeptide(L)'
;MKDKKSLKIRIAVIVAAVIYITVSVVLGVVFWNDDEGLIPGVKIYGLTGIGTEESVPMEINGLKLITNGVNNSVYYTSPELDLGYLSESDLYGSDTEYYSPAIVVGEGKYADNGTVVRIYNEKQVCTAQFSAFPSSVKGGVLVAAGRTVIDGKNVTLIATAAYGAFNDDARCVRVYDSHGMLYMKIIPEFYAKAPFTIATGHFIKGDSSEYLLVSESVIKDGKIQAVIYSLSDGSVKGEYVYDLGKENDEKNVSVSVRNKADGNDKIILFAESPKPYKNKYFNIEEEVAPEEKDTSDMYAVFEGDATGLLEKVDMVLPYGATGVYSSSEFGEKYIVTANNEFFENDVSYVYVYGYGEKNGTLRYVDYEEKRFYWNADKSVNDVEALSLIESSFVSYADELEMANSEDVTKLIKKAERAAEFAYWKVKLAGYGIEPAKAVYDALTAEYRRSPSSVVSMEIFSTTDVLSGVTLSDSGEEIRAAFAEYLLNLYGNIDNINKKFGASFSSIKDINIPKTDEASFDLKNDDYYRDWYRFTRYRVGKRITALYGAAISSGLPPALVTCDAELSDYLPEESDAADYNIENKYYIDGLSIIPESVMYNVGASLGLSRVGVWYTNPRHAVSLAFSAGFKDITLSSYSSGTDSYEKSFYQLLYMYRNGCKYVGIESANPDYAVAELNAIELLLQRDTSRNSYATGTAGVRAVMYNGKKYNIVTLGSSSNGLLKSVDKEGKREGSVYSVPFHSDIQSEGAKVHNNPRKGLNTATFHDLAPGSSIEVRFVATGGKTENSYVKVNVYHDGFLLEDACISYKLDDSDKYYRYVFKNDLELGSVKIEIECVCEDYTEFKLNDVDVILQRENNIYPAADDYKGSSSAGGITMDILDRDALYEEA
;
A
#
# COMPACT_ATOMS: atom_id res chain seq x y z
N MET A 1 24.18 -12.93 63.31
CA MET A 1 25.38 -13.56 62.70
C MET A 1 25.16 -14.98 62.14
N LYS A 2 23.92 -15.37 61.87
CA LYS A 2 23.53 -16.33 60.82
C LYS A 2 22.59 -15.47 59.95
N ASP A 3 22.85 -15.16 58.69
CA ASP A 3 22.99 -16.13 57.62
C ASP A 3 23.62 -15.48 56.36
N LYS A 4 24.89 -15.05 56.46
CA LYS A 4 25.67 -14.53 55.32
C LYS A 4 25.98 -15.61 54.26
N LYS A 5 25.71 -16.89 54.56
CA LYS A 5 25.97 -18.03 53.67
C LYS A 5 24.76 -18.29 52.74
N SER A 6 23.54 -18.10 53.22
CA SER A 6 22.31 -18.11 52.41
C SER A 6 22.26 -16.98 51.38
N LEU A 7 22.72 -15.77 51.73
CA LEU A 7 22.75 -14.63 50.80
C LEU A 7 23.75 -14.85 49.64
N LYS A 8 24.90 -15.48 49.90
CA LYS A 8 25.89 -15.80 48.86
C LYS A 8 25.43 -16.92 47.91
N ILE A 9 24.66 -17.90 48.40
CA ILE A 9 24.08 -18.96 47.56
C ILE A 9 22.93 -18.40 46.71
N ARG A 10 22.11 -17.48 47.25
CA ARG A 10 21.05 -16.80 46.47
C ARG A 10 21.61 -15.87 45.40
N ILE A 11 22.68 -15.13 45.69
CA ILE A 11 23.38 -14.30 44.69
C ILE A 11 24.03 -15.19 43.62
N ALA A 12 24.62 -16.34 43.97
CA ALA A 12 25.20 -17.24 42.99
C ALA A 12 24.16 -17.93 42.08
N VAL A 13 22.97 -18.26 42.60
CA VAL A 13 21.85 -18.81 41.80
C VAL A 13 21.22 -17.73 40.90
N ILE A 14 21.11 -16.49 41.36
CA ILE A 14 20.66 -15.35 40.55
C ILE A 14 21.69 -14.99 39.47
N VAL A 15 22.98 -15.02 39.79
CA VAL A 15 24.05 -14.76 38.80
C VAL A 15 24.15 -15.91 37.80
N ALA A 16 23.97 -17.17 38.19
CA ALA A 16 23.91 -18.29 37.25
C ALA A 16 22.65 -18.27 36.36
N ALA A 17 21.50 -17.83 36.89
CA ALA A 17 20.28 -17.63 36.11
C ALA A 17 20.40 -16.43 35.15
N VAL A 18 21.03 -15.33 35.58
CA VAL A 18 21.32 -14.16 34.74
C VAL A 18 22.36 -14.50 33.67
N ILE A 19 23.40 -15.28 33.96
CA ILE A 19 24.39 -15.71 32.95
C ILE A 19 23.79 -16.71 31.95
N TYR A 20 22.88 -17.60 32.38
CA TYR A 20 22.19 -18.53 31.47
C TYR A 20 21.15 -17.82 30.58
N ILE A 21 20.52 -16.75 31.09
CA ILE A 21 19.60 -15.88 30.33
C ILE A 21 20.36 -14.88 29.43
N THR A 22 21.56 -14.42 29.82
CA THR A 22 22.42 -13.52 29.03
C THR A 22 22.98 -14.20 27.77
N VAL A 23 22.98 -15.53 27.71
CA VAL A 23 23.43 -16.30 26.53
C VAL A 23 22.26 -16.74 25.63
N SER A 24 20.99 -16.54 26.02
CA SER A 24 19.84 -17.10 25.30
C SER A 24 18.64 -16.15 25.14
N VAL A 25 18.82 -14.97 24.54
CA VAL A 25 17.70 -14.08 24.14
C VAL A 25 17.08 -13.31 25.31
N VAL A 26 16.49 -12.15 24.97
CA VAL A 26 15.36 -11.48 25.65
C VAL A 26 15.68 -10.19 26.43
N LEU A 27 15.39 -9.09 25.73
CA LEU A 27 14.64 -7.88 26.12
C LEU A 27 15.16 -6.97 27.24
N GLY A 28 15.23 -5.67 26.90
CA GLY A 28 15.29 -4.55 27.84
C GLY A 28 14.80 -3.26 27.18
N VAL A 29 13.49 -3.04 27.25
CA VAL A 29 12.76 -1.83 26.85
C VAL A 29 12.67 -0.87 28.04
N VAL A 30 12.75 0.46 27.80
CA VAL A 30 12.44 1.48 28.81
C VAL A 30 11.00 1.93 28.60
N PHE A 31 10.13 1.73 29.60
CA PHE A 31 8.83 2.39 29.67
C PHE A 31 8.73 3.17 30.97
N TRP A 32 8.26 4.40 30.88
CA TRP A 32 7.93 5.21 32.05
C TRP A 32 6.43 5.10 32.34
N ASN A 33 6.10 4.96 33.62
CA ASN A 33 4.79 5.18 34.18
C ASN A 33 5.02 6.04 35.44
N ASP A 34 4.28 7.13 35.57
CA ASP A 34 4.44 8.10 36.65
C ASP A 34 4.04 7.48 38.00
N ASP A 35 5.01 7.38 38.91
CA ASP A 35 4.82 7.74 40.32
C ASP A 35 6.20 8.00 40.96
N GLU A 36 6.47 9.29 41.19
CA GLU A 36 7.48 9.88 42.08
C GLU A 36 9.00 9.63 41.84
N GLY A 37 9.66 10.65 41.29
CA GLY A 37 10.84 11.25 41.95
C GLY A 37 12.26 10.80 41.54
N LEU A 38 12.93 11.64 40.74
CA LEU A 38 14.37 11.96 40.67
C LEU A 38 15.43 10.87 40.30
N ILE A 39 16.38 11.35 39.48
CA ILE A 39 17.31 10.71 38.52
C ILE A 39 18.53 10.02 39.18
N PRO A 40 18.97 8.80 38.75
CA PRO A 40 20.20 8.68 37.94
C PRO A 40 20.34 7.41 37.07
N GLY A 41 20.85 7.54 35.83
CA GLY A 41 21.41 6.38 35.09
C GLY A 41 21.14 6.34 33.58
N VAL A 42 21.46 7.41 32.85
CA VAL A 42 21.54 7.33 31.38
C VAL A 42 22.84 6.63 31.01
N LYS A 43 22.75 5.50 30.30
CA LYS A 43 23.89 4.90 29.60
C LYS A 43 23.52 4.60 28.16
N ILE A 44 24.21 5.30 27.27
CA ILE A 44 24.20 5.18 25.82
C ILE A 44 25.03 3.96 25.44
N TYR A 45 24.54 3.11 24.52
CA TYR A 45 25.39 2.14 23.83
C TYR A 45 24.99 2.03 22.35
N GLY A 46 25.90 2.48 21.48
CA GLY A 46 25.90 2.13 20.07
C GLY A 46 26.42 0.71 19.86
N LEU A 47 26.12 0.15 18.69
CA LEU A 47 26.71 -1.10 18.23
C LEU A 47 27.22 -0.92 16.80
N THR A 48 28.55 -0.85 16.70
CA THR A 48 29.30 -1.39 15.58
C THR A 48 29.46 -2.89 15.82
N GLY A 49 29.05 -3.70 14.86
CA GLY A 49 29.20 -5.15 14.88
C GLY A 49 29.23 -5.68 13.46
N ILE A 50 30.42 -6.05 13.00
CA ILE A 50 30.67 -6.77 11.76
C ILE A 50 30.14 -8.19 11.99
N GLY A 51 28.94 -8.49 11.49
CA GLY A 51 28.41 -9.85 11.45
C GLY A 51 29.08 -10.61 10.31
N THR A 52 29.90 -11.59 10.65
CA THR A 52 30.52 -12.53 9.72
C THR A 52 29.47 -13.35 8.97
N GLU A 53 29.78 -13.62 7.70
CA GLU A 53 29.15 -14.52 6.72
C GLU A 53 28.57 -15.84 7.26
N GLU A 54 27.50 -15.82 8.06
CA GLU A 54 26.64 -17.00 8.18
C GLU A 54 25.60 -16.95 7.05
N SER A 55 25.95 -17.66 5.99
CA SER A 55 25.07 -18.07 4.90
C SER A 55 23.83 -18.75 5.49
N VAL A 56 22.75 -17.97 5.64
CA VAL A 56 21.42 -18.59 5.80
C VAL A 56 21.23 -19.49 4.58
N PRO A 57 20.98 -20.80 4.76
CA PRO A 57 20.75 -21.70 3.63
C PRO A 57 19.64 -21.11 2.78
N MET A 58 19.99 -20.67 1.57
CA MET A 58 19.05 -20.05 0.67
C MET A 58 18.34 -21.18 -0.06
N GLU A 59 17.45 -21.90 0.63
CA GLU A 59 16.49 -22.76 -0.07
C GLU A 59 15.70 -21.86 -1.01
N ILE A 60 15.88 -22.08 -2.32
CA ILE A 60 15.00 -21.50 -3.34
C ILE A 60 13.78 -22.39 -3.32
N ASN A 61 12.73 -21.97 -2.63
CA ASN A 61 11.44 -22.56 -2.89
C ASN A 61 11.04 -22.11 -4.31
N GLY A 62 11.10 -23.03 -5.27
CA GLY A 62 10.69 -22.78 -6.65
C GLY A 62 9.29 -22.15 -6.74
N LEU A 63 9.01 -21.53 -7.88
CA LEU A 63 7.72 -20.90 -8.19
C LEU A 63 6.57 -21.88 -7.94
N LYS A 64 5.44 -21.41 -7.36
CA LYS A 64 4.33 -22.30 -6.98
C LYS A 64 3.01 -21.87 -7.59
N LEU A 65 2.24 -22.87 -8.02
CA LEU A 65 0.80 -22.72 -8.21
C LEU A 65 0.12 -22.70 -6.84
N ILE A 66 -0.58 -21.61 -6.57
CA ILE A 66 -1.37 -21.40 -5.38
C ILE A 66 -2.83 -21.53 -5.77
N THR A 67 -3.50 -22.50 -5.15
CA THR A 67 -4.95 -22.68 -5.24
C THR A 67 -5.54 -22.58 -3.84
N ASN A 68 -6.72 -21.98 -3.73
CA ASN A 68 -7.45 -21.97 -2.47
C ASN A 68 -8.23 -23.27 -2.22
N GLY A 69 -8.26 -24.19 -3.20
CA GLY A 69 -8.99 -25.46 -3.12
C GLY A 69 -10.52 -25.34 -3.01
N VAL A 70 -11.06 -24.13 -3.13
CA VAL A 70 -12.49 -23.82 -2.97
C VAL A 70 -13.13 -23.44 -4.31
N ASN A 71 -12.41 -22.70 -5.15
CA ASN A 71 -12.88 -22.24 -6.45
C ASN A 71 -11.91 -22.64 -7.58
N ASN A 72 -12.22 -22.22 -8.80
CA ASN A 72 -11.39 -22.46 -9.99
C ASN A 72 -10.36 -21.33 -10.24
N SER A 73 -9.95 -20.60 -9.21
CA SER A 73 -8.94 -19.55 -9.26
C SER A 73 -7.57 -20.11 -8.88
N VAL A 74 -6.58 -19.90 -9.72
CA VAL A 74 -5.18 -20.29 -9.45
C VAL A 74 -4.23 -19.15 -9.77
N TYR A 75 -3.21 -19.02 -8.94
CA TYR A 75 -2.16 -18.02 -9.07
C TYR A 75 -0.83 -18.70 -9.22
N TYR A 76 0.01 -18.20 -10.10
CA TYR A 76 1.41 -18.54 -10.19
C TYR A 76 2.22 -17.31 -9.80
N THR A 77 3.15 -17.48 -8.86
CA THR A 77 3.98 -16.39 -8.33
C THR A 77 5.29 -16.93 -7.81
N SER A 78 6.27 -16.06 -7.56
CA SER A 78 7.48 -16.42 -6.80
C SER A 78 7.16 -16.27 -5.31
N PRO A 79 7.01 -17.37 -4.53
CA PRO A 79 6.57 -17.28 -3.14
C PRO A 79 7.43 -16.36 -2.28
N GLU A 80 8.70 -16.22 -2.64
CA GLU A 80 9.72 -15.48 -1.90
C GLU A 80 9.76 -13.97 -2.24
N LEU A 81 9.10 -13.57 -3.34
CA LEU A 81 8.97 -12.17 -3.78
C LEU A 81 7.53 -11.66 -3.67
N ASP A 82 6.55 -12.55 -3.49
CA ASP A 82 5.15 -12.18 -3.28
C ASP A 82 4.87 -11.94 -1.80
N LEU A 83 4.88 -10.67 -1.40
CA LEU A 83 4.58 -10.29 -0.02
C LEU A 83 3.17 -10.75 0.40
N GLY A 84 2.20 -10.78 -0.52
CA GLY A 84 0.85 -11.27 -0.27
C GLY A 84 0.88 -12.73 0.19
N TYR A 85 1.54 -13.59 -0.57
CA TYR A 85 1.74 -14.98 -0.19
C TYR A 85 2.48 -15.14 1.14
N LEU A 86 3.60 -14.42 1.32
CA LEU A 86 4.38 -14.49 2.56
C LEU A 86 3.58 -14.06 3.78
N SER A 87 2.72 -13.06 3.64
CA SER A 87 1.92 -12.52 4.73
C SER A 87 0.83 -13.49 5.22
N GLU A 88 0.36 -14.38 4.34
CA GLU A 88 -0.60 -15.45 4.67
C GLU A 88 0.07 -16.75 5.14
N SER A 89 1.38 -16.88 4.93
CA SER A 89 2.14 -18.05 5.37
C SER A 89 2.50 -17.99 6.86
N ASP A 90 2.63 -19.15 7.49
CA ASP A 90 3.10 -19.27 8.89
C ASP A 90 4.60 -18.90 9.07
N LEU A 91 5.32 -18.58 7.98
CA LEU A 91 6.77 -18.38 7.97
C LEU A 91 7.28 -17.31 8.94
N TYR A 92 6.42 -16.34 9.30
CA TYR A 92 6.82 -15.20 10.14
C TYR A 92 6.00 -15.07 11.45
N GLY A 93 5.22 -16.09 11.81
CA GLY A 93 4.34 -16.09 13.00
C GLY A 93 3.11 -15.18 12.86
N SER A 94 2.04 -15.53 13.59
CA SER A 94 0.67 -15.05 13.30
C SER A 94 -0.11 -14.45 14.48
N ASP A 95 0.45 -14.33 15.68
CA ASP A 95 -0.31 -13.87 16.85
C ASP A 95 0.10 -12.47 17.32
N THR A 96 -0.36 -11.43 16.61
CA THR A 96 -0.29 -10.05 17.14
C THR A 96 -1.70 -9.46 17.30
N GLU A 97 -1.95 -8.78 18.42
CA GLU A 97 -3.18 -8.04 18.69
C GLU A 97 -3.31 -6.74 17.87
N TYR A 98 -2.38 -6.50 16.95
CA TYR A 98 -2.19 -5.23 16.25
C TYR A 98 -2.70 -5.25 14.81
N TYR A 99 -3.32 -6.33 14.36
CA TYR A 99 -3.83 -6.39 12.99
C TYR A 99 -5.07 -5.53 12.77
N SER A 100 -5.23 -5.09 11.53
CA SER A 100 -6.38 -4.36 11.01
C SER A 100 -7.44 -5.31 10.44
N PRO A 101 -8.66 -4.87 10.14
CA PRO A 101 -9.57 -5.70 9.37
C PRO A 101 -9.05 -5.90 7.94
N ALA A 102 -9.43 -7.01 7.30
CA ALA A 102 -9.22 -7.18 5.87
C ALA A 102 -10.10 -6.19 5.07
N ILE A 103 -9.56 -5.62 3.99
CA ILE A 103 -10.13 -4.49 3.25
C ILE A 103 -10.15 -4.81 1.76
N VAL A 104 -11.24 -4.45 1.08
CA VAL A 104 -11.29 -4.37 -0.38
C VAL A 104 -11.25 -2.92 -0.83
N VAL A 105 -10.49 -2.64 -1.89
CA VAL A 105 -10.34 -1.29 -2.44
C VAL A 105 -10.49 -1.33 -3.96
N GLY A 106 -11.25 -0.38 -4.51
CA GLY A 106 -11.37 -0.14 -5.95
C GLY A 106 -10.73 1.17 -6.37
N GLU A 107 -10.25 1.24 -7.61
CA GLU A 107 -9.82 2.50 -8.23
C GLU A 107 -10.93 3.56 -8.16
N GLY A 108 -10.58 4.76 -7.70
CA GLY A 108 -11.52 5.85 -7.54
C GLY A 108 -12.02 6.45 -8.86
N LYS A 109 -12.88 7.46 -8.75
CA LYS A 109 -13.60 8.04 -9.89
C LYS A 109 -12.69 8.99 -10.69
N TYR A 110 -12.06 8.48 -11.73
CA TYR A 110 -11.29 9.28 -12.70
C TYR A 110 -11.46 8.72 -14.11
N ALA A 111 -11.51 9.60 -15.11
CA ALA A 111 -11.91 9.25 -16.48
C ALA A 111 -11.04 8.15 -17.11
N ASP A 112 -9.73 8.16 -16.83
CA ASP A 112 -8.77 7.23 -17.41
C ASP A 112 -8.57 5.96 -16.57
N ASN A 113 -9.03 5.96 -15.31
CA ASN A 113 -8.92 4.80 -14.42
C ASN A 113 -9.64 3.60 -15.03
N GLY A 114 -9.05 2.42 -14.82
CA GLY A 114 -9.68 1.15 -15.16
C GLY A 114 -10.81 0.81 -14.20
N THR A 115 -10.84 -0.45 -13.82
CA THR A 115 -11.76 -0.98 -12.80
C THR A 115 -11.02 -1.95 -11.89
N VAL A 116 -9.75 -1.66 -11.59
CA VAL A 116 -8.92 -2.55 -10.78
C VAL A 116 -9.41 -2.55 -9.33
N VAL A 117 -9.46 -3.76 -8.77
CA VAL A 117 -9.80 -4.03 -7.38
C VAL A 117 -8.61 -4.73 -6.73
N ARG A 118 -8.27 -4.32 -5.52
CA ARG A 118 -7.26 -4.92 -4.65
C ARG A 118 -7.90 -5.39 -3.35
N ILE A 119 -7.43 -6.53 -2.86
CA ILE A 119 -7.85 -7.12 -1.59
C ILE A 119 -6.64 -7.16 -0.68
N TYR A 120 -6.80 -6.60 0.51
CA TYR A 120 -5.80 -6.52 1.54
C TYR A 120 -6.21 -7.37 2.74
N ASN A 121 -5.28 -8.16 3.25
CA ASN A 121 -5.48 -8.90 4.49
C ASN A 121 -5.34 -7.99 5.72
N GLU A 122 -5.41 -8.60 6.90
CA GLU A 122 -5.37 -7.93 8.20
C GLU A 122 -4.03 -7.23 8.47
N LYS A 123 -2.98 -7.63 7.73
CA LYS A 123 -1.63 -7.05 7.74
C LYS A 123 -1.46 -5.91 6.72
N GLN A 124 -2.51 -5.53 5.98
CA GLN A 124 -2.51 -4.53 4.91
C GLN A 124 -1.59 -4.87 3.74
N VAL A 125 -1.44 -6.16 3.44
CA VAL A 125 -0.74 -6.62 2.25
C VAL A 125 -1.75 -7.03 1.19
N CYS A 126 -1.51 -6.64 -0.07
CA CYS A 126 -2.35 -7.04 -1.20
C CYS A 126 -2.21 -8.55 -1.47
N THR A 127 -3.29 -9.31 -1.30
CA THR A 127 -3.32 -10.76 -1.53
C THR A 127 -3.96 -11.11 -2.87
N ALA A 128 -4.88 -10.27 -3.36
CA ALA A 128 -5.48 -10.42 -4.68
C ALA A 128 -5.64 -9.06 -5.39
N GLN A 129 -5.39 -9.08 -6.71
CA GLN A 129 -5.67 -7.99 -7.62
C GLN A 129 -6.38 -8.54 -8.86
N PHE A 130 -7.38 -7.82 -9.35
CA PHE A 130 -8.15 -8.19 -10.54
C PHE A 130 -8.89 -6.98 -11.13
N SER A 131 -9.13 -6.98 -12.45
CA SER A 131 -10.01 -5.98 -13.07
C SER A 131 -11.47 -6.39 -12.92
N ALA A 132 -12.32 -5.61 -12.25
CA ALA A 132 -13.73 -5.96 -12.07
C ALA A 132 -14.52 -5.97 -13.40
N PHE A 133 -14.09 -5.22 -14.41
CA PHE A 133 -14.70 -5.18 -15.74
C PHE A 133 -13.63 -5.32 -16.83
N PRO A 134 -14.01 -5.61 -18.10
CA PRO A 134 -13.07 -5.63 -19.21
C PRO A 134 -12.34 -4.28 -19.33
N SER A 135 -11.12 -4.27 -19.87
CA SER A 135 -10.27 -3.06 -19.97
C SER A 135 -10.89 -1.89 -20.76
N SER A 136 -11.94 -2.17 -21.56
CA SER A 136 -12.75 -1.17 -22.25
C SER A 136 -13.69 -0.36 -21.34
N VAL A 137 -13.93 -0.81 -20.11
CA VAL A 137 -14.69 -0.07 -19.10
C VAL A 137 -13.73 0.79 -18.30
N LYS A 138 -14.03 2.09 -18.24
CA LYS A 138 -13.22 3.13 -17.60
C LYS A 138 -14.05 3.94 -16.62
N GLY A 139 -13.38 4.72 -15.77
CA GLY A 139 -14.01 5.63 -14.81
C GLY A 139 -13.81 5.25 -13.34
N GLY A 140 -13.15 4.12 -13.05
CA GLY A 140 -13.06 3.54 -11.71
C GLY A 140 -14.20 2.59 -11.35
N VAL A 141 -14.16 2.05 -10.13
CA VAL A 141 -15.07 1.02 -9.65
C VAL A 141 -15.46 1.24 -8.19
N LEU A 142 -16.75 1.08 -7.89
CA LEU A 142 -17.30 0.97 -6.54
C LEU A 142 -17.16 -0.46 -6.04
N VAL A 143 -16.81 -0.62 -4.77
CA VAL A 143 -16.76 -1.92 -4.07
C VAL A 143 -17.67 -1.92 -2.85
N ALA A 144 -18.36 -3.04 -2.62
CA ALA A 144 -19.13 -3.29 -1.41
C ALA A 144 -18.98 -4.76 -1.01
N ALA A 145 -18.60 -5.03 0.24
CA ALA A 145 -18.31 -6.36 0.75
C ALA A 145 -19.44 -6.84 1.67
N GLY A 146 -19.91 -8.07 1.48
CA GLY A 146 -20.92 -8.63 2.36
C GLY A 146 -20.77 -10.13 2.57
N ARG A 147 -21.25 -10.60 3.71
CA ARG A 147 -21.18 -12.00 4.15
C ARG A 147 -22.46 -12.75 3.81
N THR A 148 -22.31 -13.95 3.28
CA THR A 148 -23.43 -14.84 2.96
C THR A 148 -23.09 -16.28 3.28
N VAL A 149 -24.08 -17.17 3.19
CA VAL A 149 -23.89 -18.61 3.38
C VAL A 149 -24.07 -19.32 2.04
N ILE A 150 -23.03 -20.01 1.58
CA ILE A 150 -23.06 -20.85 0.38
C ILE A 150 -22.69 -22.27 0.81
N ASP A 151 -23.53 -23.24 0.50
CA ASP A 151 -23.34 -24.65 0.85
C ASP A 151 -23.02 -24.89 2.34
N GLY A 152 -23.64 -24.09 3.22
CA GLY A 152 -23.45 -24.16 4.67
C GLY A 152 -22.15 -23.54 5.20
N LYS A 153 -21.38 -22.84 4.36
CA LYS A 153 -20.17 -22.12 4.75
C LYS A 153 -20.39 -20.61 4.65
N ASN A 154 -19.88 -19.88 5.64
CA ASN A 154 -19.80 -18.42 5.54
C ASN A 154 -18.78 -18.05 4.47
N VAL A 155 -19.17 -17.18 3.56
CA VAL A 155 -18.35 -16.67 2.47
C VAL A 155 -18.51 -15.15 2.41
N THR A 156 -17.41 -14.44 2.28
CA THR A 156 -17.42 -13.00 1.98
C THR A 156 -17.39 -12.82 0.47
N LEU A 157 -18.34 -12.05 -0.05
CA LEU A 157 -18.45 -11.69 -1.45
C LEU A 157 -18.31 -10.18 -1.63
N ILE A 158 -17.79 -9.78 -2.78
CA ILE A 158 -17.46 -8.41 -3.14
C ILE A 158 -18.28 -8.03 -4.36
N ALA A 159 -19.29 -7.19 -4.16
CA ALA A 159 -20.04 -6.59 -5.25
C ALA A 159 -19.27 -5.39 -5.82
N THR A 160 -19.29 -5.27 -7.15
CA THR A 160 -18.60 -4.20 -7.88
C THR A 160 -19.52 -3.55 -8.90
N ALA A 161 -19.44 -2.22 -9.01
CA ALA A 161 -20.18 -1.43 -10.00
C ALA A 161 -19.25 -0.38 -10.62
N ALA A 162 -19.25 -0.27 -11.95
CA ALA A 162 -18.43 0.72 -12.64
C ALA A 162 -19.04 2.13 -12.53
N TYR A 163 -18.19 3.16 -12.40
CA TYR A 163 -18.66 4.56 -12.44
C TYR A 163 -19.11 5.00 -13.85
N GLY A 164 -18.56 4.39 -14.91
CA GLY A 164 -18.84 4.74 -16.30
C GLY A 164 -19.99 3.92 -16.90
N ALA A 165 -21.04 4.58 -17.39
CA ALA A 165 -22.25 3.92 -17.89
C ALA A 165 -22.34 3.69 -19.41
N PHE A 166 -21.40 4.26 -20.16
CA PHE A 166 -21.50 4.34 -21.61
C PHE A 166 -21.20 3.01 -22.32
N ASN A 167 -20.49 2.11 -21.65
CA ASN A 167 -20.20 0.76 -22.13
C ASN A 167 -21.30 -0.21 -21.68
N ASP A 168 -21.80 -1.05 -22.59
CA ASP A 168 -22.81 -2.07 -22.27
C ASP A 168 -22.30 -3.06 -21.21
N ASP A 169 -20.99 -3.34 -21.18
CA ASP A 169 -20.37 -4.21 -20.17
C ASP A 169 -20.41 -3.63 -18.75
N ALA A 170 -20.56 -2.31 -18.63
CA ALA A 170 -20.66 -1.62 -17.34
C ALA A 170 -22.09 -1.61 -16.76
N ARG A 171 -23.10 -2.10 -17.51
CA ARG A 171 -24.51 -2.11 -17.09
C ARG A 171 -24.88 -3.34 -16.28
N CYS A 172 -24.00 -3.73 -15.37
CA CYS A 172 -24.21 -4.83 -14.46
C CYS A 172 -23.48 -4.58 -13.14
N VAL A 173 -23.90 -5.30 -12.11
CA VAL A 173 -23.11 -5.49 -10.90
C VAL A 173 -22.43 -6.86 -11.00
N ARG A 174 -21.13 -6.91 -10.77
CA ARG A 174 -20.36 -8.16 -10.77
C ARG A 174 -19.96 -8.49 -9.34
N VAL A 175 -20.22 -9.72 -8.92
CA VAL A 175 -19.94 -10.19 -7.58
C VAL A 175 -18.79 -11.18 -7.63
N TYR A 176 -17.75 -10.90 -6.86
CA TYR A 176 -16.51 -11.65 -6.77
C TYR A 176 -16.38 -12.29 -5.40
N ASP A 177 -15.56 -13.32 -5.27
CA ASP A 177 -15.06 -13.73 -3.96
C ASP A 177 -13.78 -12.98 -3.58
N SER A 178 -13.23 -13.29 -2.40
CA SER A 178 -12.00 -12.69 -1.89
C SER A 178 -10.72 -13.03 -2.69
N HIS A 179 -10.82 -13.89 -3.71
CA HIS A 179 -9.72 -14.26 -4.61
C HIS A 179 -9.96 -13.71 -6.03
N GLY A 180 -10.83 -12.72 -6.19
CA GLY A 180 -11.11 -12.09 -7.47
C GLY A 180 -11.77 -13.03 -8.50
N MET A 181 -12.30 -14.16 -8.06
CA MET A 181 -13.05 -15.07 -8.90
C MET A 181 -14.45 -14.51 -9.12
N LEU A 182 -14.90 -14.41 -10.37
CA LEU A 182 -16.28 -14.00 -10.64
C LEU A 182 -17.24 -15.09 -10.16
N TYR A 183 -18.11 -14.73 -9.22
CA TYR A 183 -19.14 -15.61 -8.68
C TYR A 183 -20.44 -15.48 -9.48
N MET A 184 -20.91 -14.25 -9.69
CA MET A 184 -22.12 -13.98 -10.47
C MET A 184 -22.16 -12.58 -11.07
N LYS A 185 -23.03 -12.41 -12.06
CA LYS A 185 -23.34 -11.13 -12.72
C LYS A 185 -24.83 -10.82 -12.54
N ILE A 186 -25.13 -9.67 -11.95
CA ILE A 186 -26.50 -9.17 -11.76
C ILE A 186 -26.75 -8.06 -12.78
N ILE A 187 -27.87 -8.13 -13.50
CA ILE A 187 -28.31 -7.08 -14.43
C ILE A 187 -29.55 -6.43 -13.80
N PRO A 188 -29.42 -5.25 -13.19
CA PRO A 188 -30.56 -4.60 -12.55
C PRO A 188 -31.61 -4.18 -13.57
N GLU A 189 -32.87 -4.55 -13.34
CA GLU A 189 -34.02 -4.18 -14.18
C GLU A 189 -34.57 -2.79 -13.83
N PHE A 190 -33.71 -1.77 -13.81
CA PHE A 190 -34.17 -0.38 -13.64
C PHE A 190 -34.70 0.19 -14.96
N TYR A 191 -35.59 1.18 -14.86
CA TYR A 191 -35.96 2.01 -16.03
C TYR A 191 -34.77 2.83 -16.55
N ALA A 192 -33.82 3.22 -15.69
CA ALA A 192 -32.55 3.84 -16.08
C ALA A 192 -31.42 2.82 -16.18
N LYS A 193 -30.60 2.92 -17.24
CA LYS A 193 -29.31 2.21 -17.30
C LYS A 193 -28.31 2.92 -16.37
N ALA A 194 -27.21 2.24 -16.01
CA ALA A 194 -26.06 2.71 -15.23
C ALA A 194 -25.77 4.25 -15.33
N PRO A 195 -25.11 4.88 -14.33
CA PRO A 195 -24.36 4.29 -13.23
C PRO A 195 -25.25 3.80 -12.09
N PHE A 196 -24.69 2.90 -11.28
CA PHE A 196 -25.32 2.39 -10.07
C PHE A 196 -24.51 2.83 -8.85
N THR A 197 -25.18 2.93 -7.71
CA THR A 197 -24.53 2.94 -6.40
C THR A 197 -24.91 1.66 -5.66
N ILE A 198 -24.00 1.12 -4.86
CA ILE A 198 -24.13 -0.18 -4.22
C ILE A 198 -23.73 -0.13 -2.75
N ALA A 199 -24.38 -0.95 -1.93
CA ALA A 199 -24.03 -1.16 -0.54
C ALA A 199 -24.47 -2.55 -0.06
N THR A 200 -23.85 -3.03 1.01
CA THR A 200 -24.15 -4.29 1.67
C THR A 200 -24.54 -4.05 3.12
N GLY A 201 -25.50 -4.84 3.62
CA GLY A 201 -25.97 -4.75 5.00
C GLY A 201 -27.19 -5.62 5.30
N HIS A 202 -27.63 -5.62 6.55
CA HIS A 202 -28.81 -6.32 7.03
C HIS A 202 -30.08 -5.50 6.78
N PHE A 203 -30.57 -5.54 5.55
CA PHE A 203 -31.68 -4.67 5.12
C PHE A 203 -33.09 -5.23 5.38
N ILE A 204 -33.22 -6.53 5.67
CA ILE A 204 -34.52 -7.18 5.81
C ILE A 204 -34.77 -7.49 7.28
N LYS A 205 -35.75 -6.78 7.87
CA LYS A 205 -36.11 -6.95 9.28
C LYS A 205 -36.43 -8.40 9.64
N GLY A 206 -35.74 -8.91 10.65
CA GLY A 206 -35.92 -10.28 11.16
C GLY A 206 -35.14 -11.34 10.38
N ASP A 207 -34.36 -10.94 9.39
CA ASP A 207 -33.40 -11.79 8.69
C ASP A 207 -31.97 -11.39 9.09
N SER A 208 -31.17 -12.37 9.49
CA SER A 208 -29.77 -12.15 9.89
C SER A 208 -28.80 -12.16 8.71
N SER A 209 -29.27 -12.37 7.48
CA SER A 209 -28.43 -12.40 6.28
C SER A 209 -28.05 -10.98 5.86
N GLU A 210 -26.87 -10.81 5.28
CA GLU A 210 -26.55 -9.57 4.57
C GLU A 210 -27.03 -9.66 3.11
N TYR A 211 -27.43 -8.50 2.60
CA TYR A 211 -27.99 -8.35 1.27
C TYR A 211 -27.24 -7.26 0.50
N LEU A 212 -27.31 -7.33 -0.83
CA LEU A 212 -26.79 -6.30 -1.72
C LEU A 212 -27.92 -5.34 -2.09
N LEU A 213 -27.79 -4.08 -1.70
CA LEU A 213 -28.59 -2.98 -2.23
C LEU A 213 -27.92 -2.45 -3.49
N VAL A 214 -28.68 -2.38 -4.59
CA VAL A 214 -28.29 -1.67 -5.80
C VAL A 214 -29.30 -0.55 -6.01
N SER A 215 -28.83 0.67 -6.25
CA SER A 215 -29.67 1.83 -6.55
C SER A 215 -29.22 2.51 -7.84
N GLU A 216 -30.15 3.18 -8.52
CA GLU A 216 -29.79 4.20 -9.51
C GLU A 216 -28.85 5.23 -8.85
N SER A 217 -27.93 5.82 -9.62
CA SER A 217 -27.01 6.84 -9.09
C SER A 217 -27.46 8.26 -9.36
N VAL A 218 -28.65 8.47 -9.95
CA VAL A 218 -29.18 9.79 -10.31
C VAL A 218 -30.69 9.81 -10.04
N ILE A 219 -31.16 10.84 -9.35
CA ILE A 219 -32.59 11.05 -9.09
C ILE A 219 -33.30 11.50 -10.37
N LYS A 220 -34.46 10.91 -10.65
CA LYS A 220 -35.30 11.23 -11.82
C LYS A 220 -36.75 11.45 -11.41
N ASP A 221 -37.32 12.57 -11.86
CA ASP A 221 -38.67 13.02 -11.48
C ASP A 221 -38.85 13.11 -9.95
N GLY A 222 -37.77 13.43 -9.23
CA GLY A 222 -37.73 13.44 -7.76
C GLY A 222 -37.76 12.06 -7.11
N LYS A 223 -37.57 10.98 -7.87
CA LYS A 223 -37.59 9.60 -7.39
C LYS A 223 -36.29 8.86 -7.70
N ILE A 224 -36.03 7.82 -6.94
CA ILE A 224 -34.90 6.92 -7.18
C ILE A 224 -35.32 5.48 -6.95
N GLN A 225 -34.89 4.58 -7.85
CA GLN A 225 -35.17 3.15 -7.73
C GLN A 225 -34.03 2.42 -7.04
N ALA A 226 -34.37 1.47 -6.18
CA ALA A 226 -33.43 0.56 -5.54
C ALA A 226 -33.98 -0.87 -5.50
N VAL A 227 -33.08 -1.84 -5.60
CA VAL A 227 -33.40 -3.27 -5.54
C VAL A 227 -32.46 -3.95 -4.56
N ILE A 228 -33.02 -4.83 -3.73
CA ILE A 228 -32.28 -5.66 -2.79
C ILE A 228 -32.12 -7.05 -3.41
N TYR A 229 -30.89 -7.52 -3.51
CA TYR A 229 -30.51 -8.84 -4.04
C TYR A 229 -29.92 -9.72 -2.94
N SER A 230 -30.20 -11.02 -3.02
CA SER A 230 -29.43 -12.02 -2.29
C SER A 230 -27.99 -12.05 -2.78
N LEU A 231 -27.03 -12.02 -1.87
CA LEU A 231 -25.62 -12.25 -2.20
C LEU A 231 -25.33 -13.71 -2.59
N SER A 232 -26.14 -14.67 -2.14
CA SER A 232 -25.89 -16.10 -2.40
C SER A 232 -26.23 -16.57 -3.81
N ASP A 233 -27.26 -15.99 -4.43
CA ASP A 233 -27.80 -16.48 -5.71
C ASP A 233 -28.25 -15.36 -6.67
N GLY A 234 -28.13 -14.10 -6.25
CA GLY A 234 -28.55 -12.95 -7.06
C GLY A 234 -30.07 -12.81 -7.20
N SER A 235 -30.87 -13.54 -6.42
CA SER A 235 -32.33 -13.42 -6.44
C SER A 235 -32.80 -12.07 -5.88
N VAL A 236 -33.80 -11.46 -6.53
CA VAL A 236 -34.45 -10.24 -6.04
C VAL A 236 -35.24 -10.54 -4.76
N LYS A 237 -35.02 -9.74 -3.72
CA LYS A 237 -35.74 -9.81 -2.44
C LYS A 237 -36.75 -8.67 -2.25
N GLY A 238 -36.53 -7.54 -2.91
CA GLY A 238 -37.46 -6.43 -2.91
C GLY A 238 -37.04 -5.33 -3.87
N GLU A 239 -38.04 -4.63 -4.40
CA GLU A 239 -37.88 -3.46 -5.27
C GLU A 239 -38.57 -2.27 -4.62
N TYR A 240 -37.89 -1.14 -4.62
CA TYR A 240 -38.29 0.05 -3.89
C TYR A 240 -38.12 1.29 -4.76
N VAL A 241 -39.06 2.22 -4.63
CA VAL A 241 -39.01 3.53 -5.25
C VAL A 241 -39.16 4.57 -4.16
N TYR A 242 -38.10 5.31 -3.89
CA TYR A 242 -38.12 6.37 -2.87
C TYR A 242 -38.51 7.69 -3.54
N ASP A 243 -39.48 8.39 -2.94
CA ASP A 243 -39.87 9.75 -3.33
C ASP A 243 -39.05 10.74 -2.50
N LEU A 244 -38.10 11.41 -3.17
CA LEU A 244 -37.14 12.32 -2.57
C LEU A 244 -37.50 13.79 -2.87
N GLY A 245 -38.61 14.06 -3.55
CA GLY A 245 -39.03 15.41 -3.94
C GLY A 245 -38.38 15.91 -5.24
N LYS A 246 -39.16 16.64 -6.03
CA LYS A 246 -38.75 17.16 -7.35
C LYS A 246 -37.60 18.17 -7.30
N GLU A 247 -37.39 18.80 -6.16
CA GLU A 247 -36.27 19.71 -5.92
C GLU A 247 -34.91 19.00 -5.95
N ASN A 248 -34.88 17.67 -5.85
CA ASN A 248 -33.66 16.86 -5.91
C ASN A 248 -33.45 16.20 -7.28
N ASP A 249 -34.25 16.54 -8.28
CA ASP A 249 -34.13 15.97 -9.62
C ASP A 249 -32.74 16.24 -10.23
N GLU A 250 -32.24 15.27 -11.01
CA GLU A 250 -30.89 15.26 -11.61
C GLU A 250 -29.70 15.20 -10.62
N LYS A 251 -29.92 15.17 -9.30
CA LYS A 251 -28.81 15.02 -8.33
C LYS A 251 -28.19 13.61 -8.42
N ASN A 252 -26.85 13.56 -8.37
CA ASN A 252 -26.10 12.32 -8.22
C ASN A 252 -26.28 11.78 -6.80
N VAL A 253 -26.33 10.46 -6.66
CA VAL A 253 -26.55 9.80 -5.37
C VAL A 253 -25.42 8.82 -5.06
N SER A 254 -24.94 8.89 -3.83
CA SER A 254 -24.16 7.84 -3.19
C SER A 254 -24.90 7.27 -2.00
N VAL A 255 -24.67 5.98 -1.72
CA VAL A 255 -25.25 5.30 -0.57
C VAL A 255 -24.17 4.92 0.44
N SER A 256 -24.48 5.09 1.72
CA SER A 256 -23.75 4.49 2.82
C SER A 256 -24.74 3.79 3.77
N VAL A 257 -24.19 2.98 4.68
CA VAL A 257 -25.00 2.15 5.59
C VAL A 257 -24.64 2.52 7.02
N ARG A 258 -25.66 2.59 7.88
CA ARG A 258 -25.48 2.67 9.33
C ARG A 258 -25.99 1.39 9.96
N ASN A 259 -25.04 0.64 10.52
CA ASN A 259 -25.34 -0.64 11.13
C ASN A 259 -26.15 -0.45 12.42
N LYS A 260 -27.10 -1.35 12.68
CA LYS A 260 -27.90 -1.32 13.90
C LYS A 260 -27.80 -2.61 14.69
N ALA A 261 -27.88 -2.47 16.01
CA ALA A 261 -27.82 -3.59 16.94
C ALA A 261 -28.99 -4.57 16.83
N ASP A 262 -30.14 -4.12 16.30
CA ASP A 262 -31.33 -4.96 16.08
C ASP A 262 -31.30 -5.71 14.74
N GLY A 263 -30.21 -5.61 13.97
CA GLY A 263 -30.04 -6.30 12.70
C GLY A 263 -30.90 -5.73 11.57
N ASN A 264 -31.35 -4.47 11.67
CA ASN A 264 -32.07 -3.78 10.61
C ASN A 264 -31.35 -2.50 10.23
N ASP A 265 -30.31 -2.64 9.42
CA ASP A 265 -29.43 -1.55 9.04
C ASP A 265 -30.17 -0.46 8.26
N LYS A 266 -29.76 0.79 8.51
CA LYS A 266 -30.31 1.95 7.81
C LYS A 266 -29.46 2.31 6.60
N ILE A 267 -30.12 2.79 5.56
CA ILE A 267 -29.46 3.38 4.40
C ILE A 267 -29.41 4.90 4.57
N ILE A 268 -28.28 5.49 4.19
CA ILE A 268 -28.07 6.93 4.11
C ILE A 268 -27.84 7.26 2.64
N LEU A 269 -28.72 8.05 2.03
CA LEU A 269 -28.54 8.56 0.67
C LEU A 269 -28.03 9.99 0.75
N PHE A 270 -26.85 10.22 0.19
CA PHE A 270 -26.31 11.56 -0.05
C PHE A 270 -26.58 11.94 -1.51
N ALA A 271 -27.31 13.03 -1.71
CA ALA A 271 -27.65 13.56 -3.03
C ALA A 271 -26.92 14.89 -3.28
N GLU A 272 -26.17 14.96 -4.37
CA GLU A 272 -25.35 16.10 -4.76
C GLU A 272 -25.73 16.60 -6.16
N SER A 273 -25.86 17.92 -6.32
CA SER A 273 -26.09 18.54 -7.63
C SER A 273 -24.90 18.35 -8.57
N PRO A 274 -25.10 17.83 -9.80
CA PRO A 274 -24.03 17.68 -10.79
C PRO A 274 -23.58 19.01 -11.40
N LYS A 275 -24.33 20.10 -11.21
CA LYS A 275 -24.04 21.40 -11.81
C LYS A 275 -23.07 22.16 -10.89
N PRO A 276 -21.89 22.60 -11.38
CA PRO A 276 -21.05 23.49 -10.60
C PRO A 276 -21.86 24.74 -10.27
N TYR A 277 -21.85 25.13 -9.00
CA TYR A 277 -22.57 26.30 -8.54
C TYR A 277 -22.06 27.53 -9.30
N LYS A 278 -22.85 28.02 -10.27
CA LYS A 278 -22.61 29.33 -10.90
C LYS A 278 -22.95 30.39 -9.87
N ASN A 279 -21.97 30.73 -9.04
CA ASN A 279 -22.14 31.81 -8.08
C ASN A 279 -22.41 33.11 -8.86
N LYS A 280 -23.62 33.64 -8.74
CA LYS A 280 -24.03 34.90 -9.35
C LYS A 280 -23.31 36.12 -8.73
N TYR A 281 -22.50 35.90 -7.69
CA TYR A 281 -21.86 36.93 -6.86
C TYR A 281 -20.33 37.04 -7.00
N PHE A 282 -19.64 36.22 -7.81
CA PHE A 282 -18.20 36.41 -8.08
C PHE A 282 -17.94 37.51 -9.13
N ASN A 283 -18.51 38.68 -8.88
CA ASN A 283 -18.09 39.96 -9.46
C ASN A 283 -17.78 40.97 -8.33
N ILE A 284 -17.53 40.51 -7.11
CA ILE A 284 -17.28 41.34 -5.94
C ILE A 284 -16.01 40.82 -5.24
N GLU A 285 -15.03 41.72 -5.09
CA GLU A 285 -13.73 41.52 -4.42
C GLU A 285 -13.85 41.43 -2.89
N GLU A 286 -14.88 40.78 -2.34
CA GLU A 286 -15.02 40.62 -0.88
C GLU A 286 -14.97 39.13 -0.48
N GLU A 287 -13.96 38.81 0.33
CA GLU A 287 -13.82 37.58 1.12
C GLU A 287 -15.00 37.45 2.09
N VAL A 288 -16.09 36.80 1.64
CA VAL A 288 -17.10 36.26 2.57
C VAL A 288 -16.75 34.80 2.80
N ALA A 289 -16.44 34.45 4.05
CA ALA A 289 -16.13 33.09 4.47
C ALA A 289 -17.23 32.09 3.98
N PRO A 290 -16.87 30.86 3.58
CA PRO A 290 -17.83 29.84 3.09
C PRO A 290 -18.96 29.48 4.07
N GLU A 291 -18.79 29.83 5.34
CA GLU A 291 -19.57 29.36 6.49
C GLU A 291 -21.02 29.91 6.57
N GLU A 292 -21.40 30.88 5.73
CA GLU A 292 -22.74 31.50 5.74
C GLU A 292 -23.58 31.28 4.47
N LYS A 293 -23.22 30.34 3.59
CA LYS A 293 -23.98 30.07 2.35
C LYS A 293 -24.99 28.94 2.53
N ASP A 294 -26.25 29.19 2.17
CA ASP A 294 -27.28 28.16 2.10
C ASP A 294 -26.92 27.12 1.02
N THR A 295 -26.52 25.92 1.43
CA THR A 295 -26.13 24.80 0.56
C THR A 295 -27.29 23.83 0.28
N SER A 296 -28.51 24.12 0.75
CA SER A 296 -29.65 23.19 0.67
C SER A 296 -30.10 22.88 -0.77
N ASP A 297 -29.84 23.79 -1.72
CA ASP A 297 -30.05 23.53 -3.15
C ASP A 297 -29.00 22.58 -3.73
N MET A 298 -27.79 22.54 -3.15
CA MET A 298 -26.67 21.72 -3.63
C MET A 298 -26.77 20.28 -3.13
N TYR A 299 -27.11 20.11 -1.86
CA TYR A 299 -27.02 18.81 -1.19
C TYR A 299 -28.31 18.44 -0.47
N ALA A 300 -28.60 17.15 -0.40
CA ALA A 300 -29.64 16.61 0.47
C ALA A 300 -29.19 15.26 1.04
N VAL A 301 -29.68 14.95 2.23
CA VAL A 301 -29.40 13.69 2.90
C VAL A 301 -30.71 13.06 3.31
N PHE A 302 -30.83 11.76 3.08
CA PHE A 302 -32.01 10.98 3.47
C PHE A 302 -31.55 9.75 4.26
N GLU A 303 -32.27 9.41 5.32
CA GLU A 303 -32.00 8.22 6.13
C GLU A 303 -33.29 7.43 6.35
N GLY A 304 -33.22 6.10 6.30
CA GLY A 304 -34.35 5.25 6.65
C GLY A 304 -34.03 3.77 6.52
N ASP A 305 -35.04 2.95 6.78
CA ASP A 305 -34.96 1.52 6.54
C ASP A 305 -35.03 1.27 5.02
N ALA A 306 -34.20 0.37 4.49
CA ALA A 306 -34.16 0.09 3.06
C ALA A 306 -35.52 -0.39 2.50
N THR A 307 -36.32 -1.08 3.32
CA THR A 307 -37.65 -1.56 2.92
C THR A 307 -38.78 -0.57 3.21
N GLY A 308 -38.45 0.65 3.65
CA GLY A 308 -39.39 1.64 4.18
C GLY A 308 -39.32 2.99 3.47
N LEU A 309 -39.74 4.03 4.19
CA LEU A 309 -39.62 5.41 3.75
C LEU A 309 -38.25 5.97 4.15
N LEU A 310 -37.71 6.84 3.30
CA LEU A 310 -36.53 7.62 3.61
C LEU A 310 -36.96 9.03 4.02
N GLU A 311 -36.49 9.46 5.18
CA GLU A 311 -36.78 10.78 5.71
C GLU A 311 -35.61 11.72 5.42
N LYS A 312 -35.92 12.95 5.01
CA LYS A 312 -34.89 13.99 4.84
C LYS A 312 -34.26 14.30 6.19
N VAL A 313 -32.94 14.24 6.26
CA VAL A 313 -32.18 14.60 7.45
C VAL A 313 -32.01 16.12 7.48
N ASP A 314 -32.45 16.74 8.57
CA ASP A 314 -32.32 18.18 8.81
C ASP A 314 -30.88 18.51 9.26
N MET A 315 -29.97 18.61 8.28
CA MET A 315 -28.57 18.98 8.50
C MET A 315 -28.10 20.00 7.46
N VAL A 316 -27.21 20.89 7.89
CA VAL A 316 -26.53 21.86 7.04
C VAL A 316 -25.18 21.28 6.66
N LEU A 317 -25.00 21.00 5.36
CA LEU A 317 -23.78 20.42 4.84
C LEU A 317 -22.77 21.51 4.44
N PRO A 318 -21.47 21.28 4.68
CA PRO A 318 -20.43 22.19 4.23
C PRO A 318 -20.42 22.26 2.70
N TYR A 319 -19.96 23.40 2.18
CA TYR A 319 -19.65 23.49 0.75
C TYR A 319 -18.56 22.47 0.39
N GLY A 320 -18.70 21.81 -0.76
CA GLY A 320 -17.73 20.81 -1.21
C GLY A 320 -17.91 19.44 -0.53
N ALA A 321 -19.01 19.21 0.19
CA ALA A 321 -19.32 17.90 0.75
C ALA A 321 -19.30 16.81 -0.34
N THR A 322 -18.65 15.69 -0.06
CA THR A 322 -18.49 14.56 -1.01
C THR A 322 -19.22 13.29 -0.58
N GLY A 323 -19.69 13.22 0.66
CA GLY A 323 -20.41 12.06 1.18
C GLY A 323 -20.79 12.20 2.63
N VAL A 324 -21.74 11.35 3.06
CA VAL A 324 -22.22 11.26 4.45
C VAL A 324 -22.18 9.80 4.87
N TYR A 325 -21.54 9.53 6.01
CA TYR A 325 -21.25 8.19 6.51
C TYR A 325 -21.61 8.08 7.99
N SER A 326 -21.78 6.86 8.50
CA SER A 326 -21.94 6.60 9.93
C SER A 326 -20.61 6.76 10.68
N SER A 327 -20.65 7.23 11.93
CA SER A 327 -19.51 7.19 12.86
C SER A 327 -19.46 5.88 13.65
N SER A 328 -18.27 5.44 14.05
CA SER A 328 -18.06 4.39 15.06
C SER A 328 -18.17 4.88 16.52
N GLU A 329 -18.17 6.19 16.75
CA GLU A 329 -17.98 6.79 18.08
C GLU A 329 -19.31 7.15 18.79
N PHE A 330 -19.31 7.07 20.12
CA PHE A 330 -20.50 7.37 20.92
C PHE A 330 -20.83 8.87 20.94
N GLY A 331 -22.09 9.20 20.66
CA GLY A 331 -22.57 10.59 20.58
C GLY A 331 -22.42 11.23 19.20
N GLU A 332 -21.61 10.63 18.33
CA GLU A 332 -21.52 10.98 16.92
C GLU A 332 -22.53 10.14 16.12
N LYS A 333 -23.21 10.77 15.16
CA LYS A 333 -24.13 10.09 14.27
C LYS A 333 -23.59 10.01 12.86
N TYR A 334 -23.11 11.14 12.33
CA TYR A 334 -22.63 11.24 10.95
C TYR A 334 -21.23 11.82 10.87
N ILE A 335 -20.47 11.31 9.91
CA ILE A 335 -19.23 11.91 9.44
C ILE A 335 -19.45 12.34 7.99
N VAL A 336 -19.21 13.61 7.71
CA VAL A 336 -19.31 14.21 6.38
C VAL A 336 -17.92 14.48 5.85
N THR A 337 -17.63 13.93 4.66
CA THR A 337 -16.38 14.19 3.93
C THR A 337 -16.54 15.38 3.00
N ALA A 338 -15.44 16.04 2.66
CA ALA A 338 -15.44 17.23 1.82
C ALA A 338 -14.17 17.40 1.00
N ASN A 339 -14.32 18.04 -0.16
CA ASN A 339 -13.25 18.49 -1.03
C ASN A 339 -12.85 19.93 -0.74
N ASN A 340 -11.56 20.20 -0.93
CA ASN A 340 -10.93 21.43 -0.47
C ASN A 340 -10.93 22.56 -1.52
N GLU A 341 -11.94 22.66 -2.39
CA GLU A 341 -11.92 23.55 -3.58
C GLU A 341 -11.80 25.06 -3.26
N PHE A 342 -11.90 25.49 -1.99
CA PHE A 342 -11.95 26.91 -1.61
C PHE A 342 -11.03 27.35 -0.46
N PHE A 343 -10.35 26.45 0.25
CA PHE A 343 -9.39 26.87 1.28
C PHE A 343 -7.99 26.94 0.66
N GLU A 344 -7.29 28.07 0.84
CA GLU A 344 -5.93 28.29 0.35
C GLU A 344 -4.91 27.26 0.87
N ASN A 345 -5.28 26.50 1.91
CA ASN A 345 -4.47 25.46 2.51
C ASN A 345 -5.02 24.09 2.09
N ASP A 346 -4.23 23.26 1.39
CA ASP A 346 -4.55 21.91 0.84
C ASP A 346 -5.02 20.84 1.87
N VAL A 347 -5.81 21.16 2.88
CA VAL A 347 -5.97 20.35 4.11
C VAL A 347 -7.12 19.33 3.94
N SER A 348 -6.96 18.11 4.47
CA SER A 348 -8.06 17.14 4.62
C SER A 348 -8.70 17.23 6.00
N TYR A 349 -10.02 17.37 6.00
CA TYR A 349 -10.84 17.40 7.20
C TYR A 349 -12.15 16.64 6.98
N VAL A 350 -12.85 16.39 8.08
CA VAL A 350 -14.22 15.88 8.11
C VAL A 350 -15.07 16.75 9.03
N TYR A 351 -16.38 16.71 8.83
CA TYR A 351 -17.34 17.31 9.76
C TYR A 351 -18.10 16.22 10.49
N VAL A 352 -18.11 16.30 11.82
CA VAL A 352 -18.77 15.34 12.69
C VAL A 352 -20.09 15.93 13.20
N TYR A 353 -21.17 15.17 13.10
CA TYR A 353 -22.51 15.58 13.53
C TYR A 353 -23.01 14.63 14.60
N GLY A 354 -23.41 15.17 15.75
CA GLY A 354 -24.11 14.43 16.79
C GLY A 354 -25.59 14.21 16.48
N TYR A 355 -26.27 13.51 17.38
CA TYR A 355 -27.71 13.25 17.27
C TYR A 355 -28.53 14.54 17.39
N GLY A 356 -29.27 14.88 16.33
CA GLY A 356 -30.12 16.06 16.28
C GLY A 356 -29.37 17.37 16.04
N GLU A 357 -28.06 17.31 15.81
CA GLU A 357 -27.25 18.48 15.46
C GLU A 357 -27.45 18.86 13.99
N LYS A 358 -27.63 20.15 13.75
CA LYS A 358 -27.76 20.70 12.40
C LYS A 358 -26.43 21.07 11.76
N ASN A 359 -25.45 21.46 12.58
CA ASN A 359 -24.14 21.94 12.12
C ASN A 359 -23.07 20.96 12.58
N GLY A 360 -22.13 20.64 11.70
CA GLY A 360 -21.04 19.72 12.00
C GLY A 360 -19.87 20.43 12.68
N THR A 361 -19.13 19.70 13.50
CA THR A 361 -17.87 20.16 14.07
C THR A 361 -16.71 19.72 13.19
N LEU A 362 -15.85 20.67 12.79
CA LEU A 362 -14.66 20.41 11.98
C LEU A 362 -13.61 19.59 12.75
N ARG A 363 -13.03 18.58 12.08
CA ARG A 363 -11.91 17.76 12.55
C ARG A 363 -10.87 17.61 11.44
N TYR A 364 -9.62 17.95 11.74
CA TYR A 364 -8.49 17.75 10.83
C TYR A 364 -7.99 16.31 10.92
N VAL A 365 -7.72 15.67 9.78
CA VAL A 365 -7.31 14.26 9.72
C VAL A 365 -5.96 14.03 9.03
N ASP A 366 -5.39 15.08 8.44
CA ASP A 366 -4.13 15.03 7.69
C ASP A 366 -2.95 15.79 8.31
N TYR A 367 -3.12 16.39 9.47
CA TYR A 367 -2.15 17.31 10.03
C TYR A 367 -0.71 16.72 10.08
N GLU A 368 -0.59 15.42 10.31
CA GLU A 368 0.69 14.69 10.30
C GLU A 368 1.30 14.53 8.89
N GLU A 369 0.47 14.39 7.85
CA GLU A 369 0.92 14.16 6.47
C GLU A 369 1.59 15.39 5.86
N LYS A 370 1.44 16.56 6.47
CA LYS A 370 1.96 17.83 5.93
C LYS A 370 3.21 18.35 6.62
N ARG A 371 3.60 17.73 7.73
CA ARG A 371 4.78 18.14 8.49
C ARG A 371 6.05 17.73 7.75
N PHE A 372 7.04 18.61 7.75
CA PHE A 372 8.41 18.29 7.34
C PHE A 372 9.22 17.93 8.57
N TYR A 373 9.97 16.85 8.47
CA TYR A 373 10.81 16.32 9.54
C TYR A 373 12.26 16.33 9.11
N TRP A 374 13.15 16.52 10.07
CA TRP A 374 14.57 16.44 9.82
C TRP A 374 15.31 16.01 11.07
N ASN A 375 16.50 15.45 10.87
CA ASN A 375 17.48 15.23 11.93
C ASN A 375 18.85 15.61 11.38
N ALA A 376 19.75 16.08 12.25
CA ALA A 376 21.16 16.21 11.91
C ALA A 376 21.93 15.16 12.68
N ASP A 377 22.72 14.34 11.98
CA ASP A 377 23.67 13.47 12.65
C ASP A 377 24.64 14.36 13.45
N LYS A 378 24.78 14.06 14.74
CA LYS A 378 25.36 14.97 15.75
C LYS A 378 26.88 15.09 15.67
N SER A 379 27.50 14.78 14.53
CA SER A 379 28.96 14.93 14.36
C SER A 379 29.41 16.38 14.18
N VAL A 380 28.50 17.36 14.02
CA VAL A 380 28.86 18.74 13.64
C VAL A 380 28.65 19.82 14.72
N ASN A 381 27.85 19.60 15.78
CA ASN A 381 27.37 20.73 16.63
C ASN A 381 27.75 20.71 18.12
N ASP A 382 28.94 20.22 18.49
CA ASP A 382 29.23 19.95 19.90
C ASP A 382 30.00 21.04 20.68
N VAL A 383 30.19 22.28 20.19
CA VAL A 383 30.96 23.27 20.96
C VAL A 383 30.29 24.66 21.11
N GLU A 384 29.75 25.27 20.05
CA GLU A 384 29.23 26.65 20.15
C GLU A 384 27.76 26.74 20.58
N ALA A 385 26.91 25.77 20.20
CA ALA A 385 25.50 25.77 20.55
C ALA A 385 25.25 25.52 22.04
N LEU A 386 26.08 24.73 22.71
CA LEU A 386 26.02 24.49 24.15
C LEU A 386 26.52 25.72 24.95
N SER A 387 27.57 26.40 24.51
CA SER A 387 28.12 27.56 25.24
C SER A 387 27.23 28.81 25.13
N LEU A 388 26.51 28.99 24.02
CA LEU A 388 25.56 30.10 23.86
C LEU A 388 24.29 29.91 24.72
N ILE A 389 23.90 28.66 24.95
CA ILE A 389 22.74 28.28 25.77
C ILE A 389 23.09 28.35 27.27
N GLU A 390 24.28 27.92 27.68
CA GLU A 390 24.75 28.01 29.08
C GLU A 390 24.97 29.46 29.52
N SER A 391 25.58 30.31 28.69
CA SER A 391 25.86 31.71 29.04
C SER A 391 24.59 32.58 29.16
N SER A 392 23.54 32.23 28.43
CA SER A 392 22.26 32.95 28.47
C SER A 392 21.35 32.54 29.64
N PHE A 393 21.52 31.33 30.18
CA PHE A 393 20.72 30.80 31.31
C PHE A 393 21.25 31.25 32.67
N VAL A 394 22.58 31.38 32.81
CA VAL A 394 23.24 31.82 34.04
C VAL A 394 22.99 33.31 34.32
N SER A 395 22.82 34.13 33.29
CA SER A 395 22.54 35.56 33.42
C SER A 395 21.13 35.88 33.94
N TYR A 396 20.17 34.95 33.85
CA TYR A 396 18.75 35.23 34.11
C TYR A 396 18.26 34.67 35.47
N ALA A 397 18.96 33.66 36.01
CA ALA A 397 18.65 33.07 37.32
C ALA A 397 19.14 33.91 38.52
N ASP A 398 20.11 34.80 38.29
CA ASP A 398 20.74 35.60 39.34
C ASP A 398 20.02 36.94 39.63
N GLU A 399 19.18 37.47 38.74
CA GLU A 399 18.49 38.76 38.96
C GLU A 399 17.18 38.66 39.77
N LEU A 400 16.66 37.46 40.04
CA LEU A 400 15.32 37.30 40.62
C LEU A 400 15.27 36.87 42.09
N GLU A 401 16.39 36.53 42.74
CA GLU A 401 16.49 36.04 44.14
C GLU A 401 15.31 35.15 44.62
N MET A 402 14.67 34.42 43.71
CA MET A 402 13.53 33.55 43.99
C MET A 402 13.64 32.35 43.06
N ALA A 403 13.85 31.19 43.66
CA ALA A 403 14.12 29.90 43.02
C ALA A 403 12.88 29.28 42.33
N ASN A 404 12.04 30.03 41.59
CA ASN A 404 10.89 29.45 40.90
C ASN A 404 10.16 30.24 39.76
N SER A 405 9.76 29.48 38.73
CA SER A 405 8.45 29.40 38.03
C SER A 405 8.25 29.91 36.59
N GLU A 406 8.91 30.96 36.09
CA GLU A 406 8.71 31.37 34.68
C GLU A 406 9.73 30.70 33.72
N ASP A 407 10.96 30.49 34.18
CA ASP A 407 11.98 29.64 33.52
C ASP A 407 11.52 28.19 33.42
N VAL A 408 10.75 27.74 34.41
CA VAL A 408 10.10 26.43 34.47
C VAL A 408 9.03 26.30 33.37
N THR A 409 8.26 27.37 33.11
CA THR A 409 7.17 27.36 32.11
C THR A 409 7.67 27.48 30.67
N LYS A 410 8.84 28.10 30.43
CA LYS A 410 9.50 28.09 29.11
C LYS A 410 10.37 26.85 28.88
N LEU A 411 10.96 26.25 29.93
CA LEU A 411 11.60 24.92 29.84
C LEU A 411 10.58 23.83 29.49
N ILE A 412 9.37 23.91 30.05
CA ILE A 412 8.23 23.04 29.70
C ILE A 412 7.90 23.17 28.21
N LYS A 413 7.83 24.39 27.65
CA LYS A 413 7.61 24.59 26.21
C LYS A 413 8.79 24.17 25.30
N LYS A 414 10.00 24.09 25.84
CA LYS A 414 11.21 23.60 25.13
C LYS A 414 11.31 22.06 25.19
N ALA A 415 10.83 21.46 26.27
CA ALA A 415 10.70 20.00 26.44
C ALA A 415 9.52 19.44 25.63
N GLU A 416 8.38 20.15 25.55
CA GLU A 416 7.23 19.77 24.71
C GLU A 416 7.57 19.75 23.22
N ARG A 417 8.46 20.64 22.74
CA ARG A 417 8.94 20.64 21.34
C ARG A 417 10.03 19.61 21.05
N ALA A 418 10.79 19.18 22.06
CA ALA A 418 11.73 18.07 21.94
C ALA A 418 11.04 16.70 22.03
N ALA A 419 9.83 16.66 22.60
CA ALA A 419 9.03 15.45 22.79
C ALA A 419 8.19 15.03 21.57
N GLU A 420 8.14 15.82 20.49
CA GLU A 420 7.34 15.50 19.30
C GLU A 420 8.05 14.65 18.23
N PHE A 421 9.36 14.34 18.35
CA PHE A 421 10.07 13.53 17.34
C PHE A 421 11.07 12.55 17.93
N ALA A 422 10.71 11.25 17.91
CA ALA A 422 11.66 10.16 18.14
C ALA A 422 11.82 9.35 16.84
N TYR A 423 12.93 9.58 16.14
CA TYR A 423 13.38 8.84 14.95
C TYR A 423 14.37 7.74 15.37
N TRP A 424 14.13 6.50 14.95
CA TRP A 424 15.01 5.35 15.18
C TRP A 424 15.77 5.00 13.90
N LYS A 425 17.08 5.29 13.82
CA LYS A 425 17.95 4.77 12.74
C LYS A 425 18.52 3.42 13.17
N VAL A 426 18.08 2.32 12.56
CA VAL A 426 18.59 0.96 12.84
C VAL A 426 18.87 0.25 11.52
N LYS A 427 20.13 -0.15 11.30
CA LYS A 427 20.55 -0.93 10.12
C LYS A 427 20.37 -2.43 10.40
N LEU A 428 19.37 -3.05 9.77
CA LEU A 428 18.95 -4.43 10.12
C LEU A 428 19.50 -5.54 9.23
N ALA A 429 19.95 -5.22 8.01
CA ALA A 429 20.34 -6.24 7.04
C ALA A 429 21.43 -7.22 7.51
N GLY A 430 22.38 -6.75 8.34
CA GLY A 430 23.49 -7.55 8.87
C GLY A 430 23.12 -8.51 10.02
N TYR A 431 21.88 -8.48 10.51
CA TYR A 431 21.47 -9.21 11.71
C TYR A 431 20.71 -10.52 11.46
N GLY A 432 20.37 -10.87 10.22
CA GLY A 432 19.48 -12.02 9.97
C GLY A 432 17.99 -11.67 10.18
N ILE A 433 17.07 -12.58 9.79
CA ILE A 433 15.61 -12.32 9.87
C ILE A 433 15.12 -12.34 11.32
N GLU A 434 15.52 -13.35 12.11
CA GLU A 434 15.03 -13.52 13.49
C GLU A 434 15.38 -12.34 14.41
N PRO A 435 16.63 -11.82 14.44
CA PRO A 435 16.92 -10.65 15.27
C PRO A 435 16.26 -9.37 14.75
N ALA A 436 16.06 -9.22 13.43
CA ALA A 436 15.31 -8.11 12.87
C ALA A 436 13.84 -8.14 13.33
N LYS A 437 13.21 -9.33 13.35
CA LYS A 437 11.85 -9.50 13.85
C LYS A 437 11.70 -9.04 15.31
N ALA A 438 12.64 -9.38 16.18
CA ALA A 438 12.60 -8.93 17.57
C ALA A 438 12.64 -7.40 17.71
N VAL A 439 13.37 -6.70 16.83
CA VAL A 439 13.38 -5.24 16.78
C VAL A 439 12.03 -4.71 16.29
N TYR A 440 11.45 -5.31 15.25
CA TYR A 440 10.15 -4.92 14.72
C TYR A 440 9.00 -5.12 15.72
N ASP A 441 9.03 -6.19 16.52
CA ASP A 441 8.04 -6.43 17.58
C ASP A 441 8.10 -5.31 18.64
N ALA A 442 9.32 -4.90 19.05
CA ALA A 442 9.50 -3.80 19.99
C ALA A 442 9.05 -2.46 19.40
N LEU A 443 9.37 -2.18 18.13
CA LEU A 443 8.94 -0.98 17.44
C LEU A 443 7.43 -0.91 17.27
N THR A 444 6.78 -2.05 16.99
CA THR A 444 5.32 -2.11 16.91
C THR A 444 4.69 -1.75 18.24
N ALA A 445 5.18 -2.32 19.35
CA ALA A 445 4.65 -2.01 20.67
C ALA A 445 4.73 -0.51 21.01
N GLU A 446 5.78 0.18 20.55
CA GLU A 446 5.90 1.63 20.73
C GLU A 446 5.03 2.44 19.79
N TYR A 447 5.02 2.09 18.51
CA TYR A 447 4.14 2.69 17.53
C TYR A 447 2.68 2.66 18.00
N ARG A 448 2.25 1.56 18.64
CA ARG A 448 0.88 1.41 19.12
C ARG A 448 0.53 2.27 20.32
N ARG A 449 1.52 2.74 21.08
CA ARG A 449 1.32 3.70 22.18
C ARG A 449 1.23 5.14 21.68
N SER A 450 1.92 5.44 20.59
CA SER A 450 1.90 6.75 19.96
C SER A 450 1.91 6.59 18.43
N PRO A 451 0.75 6.33 17.81
CA PRO A 451 0.64 6.10 16.37
C PRO A 451 1.08 7.30 15.51
N SER A 452 1.11 8.48 16.10
CA SER A 452 1.62 9.71 15.50
C SER A 452 3.15 9.76 15.40
N SER A 453 3.86 8.91 16.14
CA SER A 453 5.32 8.82 16.09
C SER A 453 5.76 8.10 14.82
N VAL A 454 6.44 8.83 13.93
CA VAL A 454 6.93 8.27 12.66
C VAL A 454 8.21 7.47 12.93
N VAL A 455 8.15 6.17 12.65
CA VAL A 455 9.34 5.33 12.53
C VAL A 455 9.71 5.29 11.06
N SER A 456 10.96 5.65 10.75
CA SER A 456 11.58 5.36 9.46
C SER A 456 12.67 4.36 9.75
N MET A 457 12.55 3.18 9.16
CA MET A 457 13.49 2.10 9.36
C MET A 457 14.41 2.01 8.15
N GLU A 458 15.71 2.08 8.37
CA GLU A 458 16.68 1.75 7.34
C GLU A 458 16.90 0.25 7.38
N ILE A 459 16.00 -0.50 6.74
CA ILE A 459 16.19 -1.95 6.63
C ILE A 459 17.53 -2.25 5.93
N PHE A 460 18.04 -1.31 5.11
CA PHE A 460 19.25 -1.39 4.31
C PHE A 460 20.02 -0.05 4.29
N SER A 461 21.33 -0.08 4.02
CA SER A 461 22.08 1.05 3.46
C SER A 461 23.31 0.50 2.74
N THR A 462 23.43 0.88 1.45
CA THR A 462 24.50 0.54 0.48
C THR A 462 24.61 -0.96 0.06
N THR A 463 24.80 -1.21 -1.24
CA THR A 463 24.77 -2.54 -1.89
C THR A 463 25.96 -3.45 -1.54
N ASP A 464 27.12 -2.89 -1.21
CA ASP A 464 28.37 -3.68 -1.05
C ASP A 464 28.42 -4.53 0.22
N VAL A 465 27.60 -4.18 1.23
CA VAL A 465 27.58 -4.88 2.52
C VAL A 465 26.52 -5.99 2.54
N LEU A 466 25.64 -6.03 1.53
CA LEU A 466 24.35 -6.73 1.63
C LEU A 466 24.33 -8.19 1.19
N SER A 467 25.36 -8.65 0.52
CA SER A 467 25.28 -9.95 -0.13
C SER A 467 26.42 -10.90 0.24
N GLY A 468 27.58 -10.39 0.65
CA GLY A 468 28.83 -11.16 0.46
C GLY A 468 29.12 -11.45 -1.03
N VAL A 469 28.28 -10.95 -1.94
CA VAL A 469 28.18 -11.30 -3.36
C VAL A 469 28.44 -10.04 -4.16
N THR A 470 29.67 -9.92 -4.61
CA THR A 470 30.00 -9.11 -5.78
C THR A 470 29.49 -9.85 -7.03
N LEU A 471 29.35 -9.19 -8.18
CA LEU A 471 29.12 -9.88 -9.47
C LEU A 471 30.17 -10.98 -9.75
N SER A 472 31.29 -10.95 -9.03
CA SER A 472 32.40 -11.90 -9.03
C SER A 472 32.36 -12.99 -7.94
N ASP A 473 31.32 -13.05 -7.09
CA ASP A 473 31.25 -14.08 -6.05
C ASP A 473 30.98 -15.47 -6.64
N SER A 474 31.82 -16.41 -6.22
CA SER A 474 32.03 -17.73 -6.85
C SER A 474 31.79 -18.90 -5.90
N GLY A 475 31.15 -18.66 -4.76
CA GLY A 475 30.76 -19.70 -3.80
C GLY A 475 30.01 -20.88 -4.46
N GLU A 476 30.22 -22.10 -3.93
CA GLU A 476 29.55 -23.30 -4.44
C GLU A 476 28.02 -23.23 -4.30
N GLU A 477 27.53 -22.67 -3.19
CA GLU A 477 26.10 -22.47 -2.94
C GLU A 477 25.45 -21.55 -3.98
N ILE A 478 26.17 -20.50 -4.41
CA ILE A 478 25.67 -19.51 -5.36
C ILE A 478 25.60 -20.11 -6.76
N ARG A 479 26.59 -20.92 -7.13
CA ARG A 479 26.59 -21.67 -8.39
C ARG A 479 25.44 -22.67 -8.43
N ALA A 480 25.20 -23.38 -7.34
CA ALA A 480 24.07 -24.30 -7.24
C ALA A 480 22.72 -23.57 -7.37
N ALA A 481 22.56 -22.45 -6.66
CA ALA A 481 21.35 -21.63 -6.71
C ALA A 481 21.10 -21.01 -8.11
N PHE A 482 22.14 -20.58 -8.81
CA PHE A 482 22.02 -20.10 -10.19
C PHE A 482 21.64 -21.22 -11.16
N ALA A 483 22.23 -22.41 -10.99
CA ALA A 483 21.87 -23.57 -11.79
C ALA A 483 20.41 -23.99 -11.58
N GLU A 484 19.91 -23.95 -10.34
CA GLU A 484 18.50 -24.18 -10.00
C GLU A 484 17.58 -23.13 -10.64
N TYR A 485 17.96 -21.84 -10.58
CA TYR A 485 17.24 -20.77 -11.25
C TYR A 485 17.07 -21.03 -12.76
N LEU A 486 18.14 -21.43 -13.46
CA LEU A 486 18.06 -21.76 -14.90
C LEU A 486 17.23 -23.02 -15.17
N LEU A 487 17.27 -24.02 -14.28
CA LEU A 487 16.42 -25.21 -14.41
C LEU A 487 14.95 -24.88 -14.26
N ASN A 488 14.58 -23.98 -13.35
CA ASN A 488 13.20 -23.54 -13.20
C ASN A 488 12.68 -22.78 -14.44
N LEU A 489 13.54 -22.02 -15.12
CA LEU A 489 13.17 -21.28 -16.34
C LEU A 489 13.13 -22.15 -17.60
N TYR A 490 14.01 -23.15 -17.71
CA TYR A 490 14.23 -23.89 -18.96
C TYR A 490 13.95 -25.40 -18.84
N GLY A 491 13.61 -25.90 -17.66
CA GLY A 491 13.20 -27.27 -17.34
C GLY A 491 14.35 -28.27 -17.23
N ASN A 492 15.29 -28.27 -18.19
CA ASN A 492 16.39 -29.23 -18.22
C ASN A 492 17.66 -28.69 -18.90
N ILE A 493 18.77 -29.43 -18.73
CA ILE A 493 20.09 -29.06 -19.27
C ILE A 493 20.10 -28.95 -20.80
N ASP A 494 19.36 -29.80 -21.52
CA ASP A 494 19.32 -29.76 -22.98
C ASP A 494 18.71 -28.45 -23.48
N ASN A 495 17.65 -27.99 -22.82
CA ASN A 495 17.03 -26.70 -23.09
C ASN A 495 17.95 -25.53 -22.70
N ILE A 496 18.64 -25.60 -21.57
CA ILE A 496 19.66 -24.61 -21.17
C ILE A 496 20.76 -24.51 -22.22
N ASN A 497 21.32 -25.65 -22.65
CA ASN A 497 22.33 -25.71 -23.70
C ASN A 497 21.80 -25.13 -25.02
N LYS A 498 20.55 -25.43 -25.38
CA LYS A 498 19.90 -24.89 -26.57
C LYS A 498 19.69 -23.38 -26.49
N LYS A 499 19.31 -22.85 -25.31
CA LYS A 499 19.10 -21.41 -25.08
C LYS A 499 20.39 -20.63 -25.23
N PHE A 500 21.47 -21.10 -24.59
CA PHE A 500 22.73 -20.36 -24.53
C PHE A 500 23.79 -20.79 -25.56
N GLY A 501 23.50 -21.79 -26.39
CA GLY A 501 24.51 -22.41 -27.27
C GLY A 501 25.66 -23.08 -26.49
N ALA A 502 25.38 -23.51 -25.25
CA ALA A 502 26.35 -24.11 -24.35
C ALA A 502 26.49 -25.63 -24.55
N SER A 503 27.37 -26.25 -23.77
CA SER A 503 27.60 -27.71 -23.80
C SER A 503 27.84 -28.27 -22.40
N PHE A 504 27.01 -27.86 -21.45
CA PHE A 504 27.00 -28.40 -20.09
C PHE A 504 26.58 -29.87 -20.11
N SER A 505 27.35 -30.73 -19.44
CA SER A 505 27.06 -32.17 -19.35
C SER A 505 26.29 -32.54 -18.07
N SER A 506 26.31 -31.67 -17.06
CA SER A 506 25.58 -31.78 -15.81
C SER A 506 25.27 -30.40 -15.21
N ILE A 507 24.36 -30.34 -14.25
CA ILE A 507 24.02 -29.12 -13.49
C ILE A 507 25.28 -28.50 -12.84
N LYS A 508 26.23 -29.34 -12.42
CA LYS A 508 27.49 -28.89 -11.78
C LYS A 508 28.44 -28.17 -12.74
N ASP A 509 28.21 -28.28 -14.05
CA ASP A 509 29.02 -27.61 -15.06
C ASP A 509 28.55 -26.16 -15.29
N ILE A 510 27.33 -25.83 -14.84
CA ILE A 510 26.80 -24.47 -14.85
C ILE A 510 27.61 -23.64 -13.86
N ASN A 511 28.22 -22.57 -14.34
CA ASN A 511 29.15 -21.76 -13.56
C ASN A 511 28.89 -20.27 -13.81
N ILE A 512 29.34 -19.41 -12.91
CA ILE A 512 29.24 -17.97 -13.10
C ILE A 512 29.98 -17.55 -14.39
N PRO A 513 29.53 -16.48 -15.07
CA PRO A 513 30.27 -15.90 -16.21
C PRO A 513 31.73 -15.62 -15.83
N LYS A 514 32.69 -15.97 -16.71
CA LYS A 514 34.11 -15.75 -16.44
C LYS A 514 34.45 -14.26 -16.54
N THR A 515 35.22 -13.77 -15.57
CA THR A 515 35.56 -12.36 -15.37
C THR A 515 36.81 -11.96 -16.16
N ASP A 516 36.63 -11.42 -17.35
CA ASP A 516 37.58 -10.51 -17.99
C ASP A 516 36.87 -9.17 -18.25
N GLU A 517 37.22 -8.19 -17.41
CA GLU A 517 36.50 -6.95 -17.09
C GLU A 517 36.20 -6.00 -18.27
N ALA A 518 36.63 -6.31 -19.50
CA ALA A 518 36.57 -5.40 -20.65
C ALA A 518 35.51 -5.78 -21.72
N SER A 519 34.73 -6.85 -21.51
CA SER A 519 33.84 -7.40 -22.57
C SER A 519 32.36 -7.53 -22.20
N PHE A 520 31.92 -6.96 -21.07
CA PHE A 520 30.52 -7.11 -20.66
C PHE A 520 29.58 -6.23 -21.48
N ASP A 521 28.78 -6.87 -22.32
CA ASP A 521 27.66 -6.25 -23.00
C ASP A 521 26.37 -6.97 -22.62
N LEU A 522 25.63 -6.41 -21.65
CA LEU A 522 24.29 -6.86 -21.25
C LEU A 522 23.33 -7.02 -22.44
N LYS A 523 23.59 -6.34 -23.56
CA LYS A 523 22.76 -6.41 -24.76
C LYS A 523 23.06 -7.63 -25.62
N ASN A 524 24.24 -8.25 -25.49
CA ASN A 524 24.72 -9.28 -26.43
C ASN A 524 25.03 -10.65 -25.81
N ASP A 525 24.99 -10.81 -24.47
CA ASP A 525 25.18 -12.10 -23.80
C ASP A 525 23.95 -12.51 -22.95
N ASP A 526 23.17 -13.46 -23.46
CA ASP A 526 21.98 -14.01 -22.81
C ASP A 526 22.29 -14.68 -21.46
N TYR A 527 23.44 -15.35 -21.32
CA TYR A 527 23.81 -16.06 -20.11
C TYR A 527 24.21 -15.09 -18.99
N TYR A 528 24.96 -14.05 -19.35
CA TYR A 528 25.31 -12.98 -18.43
C TYR A 528 24.08 -12.19 -17.96
N ARG A 529 23.13 -11.93 -18.87
CA ARG A 529 21.87 -11.27 -18.53
C ARG A 529 21.06 -12.06 -17.50
N ASP A 530 20.97 -13.38 -17.64
CA ASP A 530 20.26 -14.22 -16.67
C ASP A 530 21.02 -14.33 -15.32
N TRP A 531 22.36 -14.30 -15.31
CA TRP A 531 23.15 -14.16 -14.09
C TRP A 531 22.86 -12.85 -13.35
N TYR A 532 22.76 -11.75 -14.10
CA TYR A 532 22.41 -10.44 -13.55
C TYR A 532 21.00 -10.43 -12.95
N ARG A 533 20.01 -11.01 -13.65
CA ARG A 533 18.63 -11.17 -13.16
C ARG A 533 18.55 -12.04 -11.91
N PHE A 534 19.29 -13.14 -11.86
CA PHE A 534 19.38 -13.99 -10.67
C PHE A 534 19.94 -13.22 -9.45
N THR A 535 20.95 -12.39 -9.65
CA THR A 535 21.51 -11.61 -8.55
C THR A 535 20.51 -10.58 -8.01
N ARG A 536 19.75 -9.92 -8.90
CA ARG A 536 18.62 -9.05 -8.52
C ARG A 536 17.52 -9.81 -7.75
N TYR A 537 17.15 -11.00 -8.23
CA TYR A 537 16.17 -11.86 -7.56
C TYR A 537 16.55 -12.14 -6.10
N ARG A 538 17.82 -12.45 -5.83
CA ARG A 538 18.33 -12.71 -4.47
C ARG A 538 18.22 -11.51 -3.54
N VAL A 539 18.59 -10.33 -4.03
CA VAL A 539 18.48 -9.09 -3.24
C VAL A 539 17.00 -8.79 -2.97
N GLY A 540 16.14 -8.92 -3.99
CA GLY A 540 14.69 -8.79 -3.86
C GLY A 540 14.11 -9.70 -2.77
N LYS A 541 14.47 -10.98 -2.77
CA LYS A 541 14.03 -11.95 -1.76
C LYS A 541 14.34 -11.50 -0.35
N ARG A 542 15.55 -10.97 -0.13
CA ARG A 542 15.96 -10.49 1.20
C ARG A 542 15.15 -9.28 1.66
N ILE A 543 14.86 -8.37 0.74
CA ILE A 543 14.04 -7.18 0.99
C ILE A 543 12.62 -7.59 1.34
N THR A 544 11.98 -8.40 0.49
CA THR A 544 10.62 -8.87 0.72
C THR A 544 10.51 -9.64 2.04
N ALA A 545 11.51 -10.46 2.41
CA ALA A 545 11.54 -11.16 3.68
C ALA A 545 11.60 -10.23 4.90
N LEU A 546 12.42 -9.18 4.86
CA LEU A 546 12.51 -8.21 5.97
C LEU A 546 11.26 -7.33 6.06
N TYR A 547 10.67 -6.96 4.93
CA TYR A 547 9.35 -6.34 4.86
C TYR A 547 8.27 -7.24 5.47
N GLY A 548 8.25 -8.51 5.08
CA GLY A 548 7.33 -9.51 5.60
C GLY A 548 7.45 -9.69 7.11
N ALA A 549 8.67 -9.68 7.65
CA ALA A 549 8.91 -9.71 9.09
C ALA A 549 8.35 -8.47 9.80
N ALA A 550 8.63 -7.26 9.30
CA ALA A 550 8.17 -6.00 9.89
C ALA A 550 6.63 -5.90 9.91
N ILE A 551 5.99 -6.25 8.80
CA ILE A 551 4.54 -6.22 8.66
C ILE A 551 3.89 -7.30 9.53
N SER A 552 4.48 -8.50 9.60
CA SER A 552 3.98 -9.56 10.48
C SER A 552 4.07 -9.20 11.96
N SER A 553 5.02 -8.33 12.34
CA SER A 553 5.10 -7.75 13.69
C SER A 553 3.99 -6.73 14.00
N GLY A 554 3.27 -6.23 12.99
CA GLY A 554 2.11 -5.34 13.15
C GLY A 554 2.36 -3.87 12.76
N LEU A 555 3.48 -3.58 12.08
CA LEU A 555 3.74 -2.27 11.48
C LEU A 555 2.98 -2.11 10.15
N PRO A 556 2.27 -0.99 9.95
CA PRO A 556 1.67 -0.66 8.66
C PRO A 556 2.73 -0.56 7.53
N PRO A 557 2.45 -1.06 6.31
CA PRO A 557 3.42 -1.06 5.21
C PRO A 557 4.01 0.32 4.89
N ALA A 558 3.20 1.38 4.95
CA ALA A 558 3.67 2.74 4.66
C ALA A 558 4.58 3.35 5.76
N LEU A 559 4.80 2.66 6.88
CA LEU A 559 5.85 3.02 7.86
C LEU A 559 7.16 2.27 7.61
N VAL A 560 7.13 1.20 6.83
CA VAL A 560 8.29 0.35 6.58
C VAL A 560 9.02 0.90 5.35
N THR A 561 10.07 1.67 5.58
CA THR A 561 10.96 2.15 4.52
C THR A 561 12.12 1.18 4.29
N CYS A 562 12.70 1.22 3.10
CA CYS A 562 14.02 0.65 2.83
C CYS A 562 14.79 1.70 2.03
N ASP A 563 16.03 1.95 2.44
CA ASP A 563 16.90 2.93 1.80
C ASP A 563 17.54 2.32 0.55
N ALA A 564 17.33 2.98 -0.58
CA ALA A 564 18.01 2.69 -1.83
C ALA A 564 18.99 3.82 -2.18
N GLU A 565 20.27 3.47 -2.36
CA GLU A 565 21.23 4.34 -3.04
C GLU A 565 21.00 4.23 -4.54
N LEU A 566 20.54 5.31 -5.15
CA LEU A 566 20.25 5.37 -6.58
C LEU A 566 21.52 5.82 -7.33
N SER A 567 22.40 4.87 -7.69
CA SER A 567 23.72 5.16 -8.29
C SER A 567 23.64 5.81 -9.68
N ASP A 568 22.61 5.50 -10.47
CA ASP A 568 22.56 5.89 -11.89
C ASP A 568 21.95 7.27 -12.15
N TYR A 569 21.58 8.00 -11.08
CA TYR A 569 20.83 9.25 -11.17
C TYR A 569 21.62 10.48 -10.72
N LEU A 570 22.92 10.33 -10.55
CA LEU A 570 23.85 11.43 -10.33
C LEU A 570 23.99 12.22 -11.65
N PRO A 571 23.76 13.55 -11.66
CA PRO A 571 24.09 14.34 -12.83
C PRO A 571 25.58 14.22 -13.15
N GLU A 572 25.92 14.10 -14.45
CA GLU A 572 27.29 14.12 -14.97
C GLU A 572 28.10 15.35 -14.49
N GLU A 573 27.43 16.41 -14.03
CA GLU A 573 28.01 17.73 -13.71
C GLU A 573 28.05 18.08 -12.20
N SER A 574 28.06 17.09 -11.29
CA SER A 574 28.30 17.39 -9.87
C SER A 574 29.77 17.19 -9.50
N ASP A 575 30.35 18.06 -8.66
CA ASP A 575 31.69 17.84 -8.06
C ASP A 575 31.72 16.56 -7.17
N ALA A 576 30.57 15.98 -6.86
CA ALA A 576 30.44 14.65 -6.25
C ALA A 576 30.72 13.49 -7.24
N ALA A 577 30.71 13.75 -8.55
CA ALA A 577 31.22 12.82 -9.56
C ALA A 577 32.72 12.56 -9.32
N ASP A 578 33.51 13.58 -8.97
CA ASP A 578 34.94 13.46 -8.69
C ASP A 578 35.24 12.59 -7.45
N TYR A 579 34.39 12.61 -6.42
CA TYR A 579 34.53 11.72 -5.26
C TYR A 579 34.30 10.24 -5.62
N ASN A 580 33.58 9.98 -6.72
CA ASN A 580 33.34 8.65 -7.27
C ASN A 580 34.17 8.33 -8.53
N ILE A 581 35.10 9.20 -8.95
CA ILE A 581 35.97 8.91 -10.10
C ILE A 581 36.99 7.80 -9.80
N GLU A 582 37.41 7.60 -8.54
CA GLU A 582 38.15 6.39 -8.15
C GLU A 582 37.25 5.14 -8.07
N ASN A 583 35.93 5.34 -7.92
CA ASN A 583 34.87 4.34 -7.98
C ASN A 583 34.17 4.29 -9.36
N LYS A 584 34.91 4.54 -10.45
CA LYS A 584 34.41 4.44 -11.83
C LYS A 584 33.81 3.08 -12.18
N TYR A 585 34.02 2.06 -11.35
CA TYR A 585 33.41 0.74 -11.42
C TYR A 585 31.92 0.70 -11.04
N TYR A 586 31.38 1.77 -10.47
CA TYR A 586 29.96 1.88 -10.08
C TYR A 586 29.07 2.57 -11.14
N ILE A 587 29.66 3.13 -12.20
CA ILE A 587 28.98 4.04 -13.14
C ILE A 587 28.53 3.35 -14.44
N ASP A 588 28.99 2.13 -14.73
CA ASP A 588 28.54 1.36 -15.90
C ASP A 588 27.37 0.40 -15.58
N GLY A 589 26.31 0.89 -14.92
CA GLY A 589 25.00 0.21 -14.85
C GLY A 589 24.95 -1.14 -14.11
N LEU A 590 25.96 -1.45 -13.30
CA LEU A 590 26.14 -2.75 -12.65
C LEU A 590 25.84 -2.77 -11.14
N SER A 591 25.46 -1.65 -10.53
CA SER A 591 24.94 -1.65 -9.16
C SER A 591 23.61 -2.41 -9.14
N ILE A 592 23.55 -3.52 -8.39
CA ILE A 592 22.34 -4.33 -8.19
C ILE A 592 21.47 -3.58 -7.19
N ILE A 593 20.80 -2.53 -7.64
CA ILE A 593 19.90 -1.76 -6.80
C ILE A 593 18.49 -2.37 -6.96
N PRO A 594 17.76 -2.60 -5.86
CA PRO A 594 16.52 -3.36 -5.86
C PRO A 594 15.27 -2.50 -6.09
N GLU A 595 15.38 -1.36 -6.78
CA GLU A 595 14.32 -0.35 -6.85
C GLU A 595 13.00 -0.91 -7.36
N SER A 596 13.04 -1.83 -8.33
CA SER A 596 11.83 -2.47 -8.86
C SER A 596 11.01 -3.20 -7.78
N VAL A 597 11.67 -3.82 -6.80
CA VAL A 597 10.97 -4.47 -5.68
C VAL A 597 10.38 -3.42 -4.77
N MET A 598 11.13 -2.35 -4.48
CA MET A 598 10.65 -1.24 -3.64
C MET A 598 9.44 -0.54 -4.24
N TYR A 599 9.42 -0.35 -5.55
CA TYR A 599 8.30 0.25 -6.26
C TYR A 599 7.08 -0.68 -6.31
N ASN A 600 7.26 -2.00 -6.38
CA ASN A 600 6.16 -2.97 -6.51
C ASN A 600 5.59 -3.48 -5.18
N VAL A 601 6.33 -3.38 -4.06
CA VAL A 601 5.87 -3.88 -2.73
C VAL A 601 4.75 -3.01 -2.14
N GLY A 602 4.49 -1.83 -2.69
CA GLY A 602 3.40 -0.95 -2.25
C GLY A 602 3.60 -0.33 -0.86
N ALA A 603 4.86 -0.24 -0.42
CA ALA A 603 5.27 0.33 0.87
C ALA A 603 5.84 1.75 0.73
N SER A 604 6.34 2.32 1.83
CA SER A 604 7.03 3.61 1.75
C SER A 604 8.43 3.49 1.15
N LEU A 605 8.89 4.59 0.54
CA LEU A 605 10.17 4.65 -0.16
C LEU A 605 11.20 5.43 0.65
N GLY A 606 12.35 4.81 0.92
CA GLY A 606 13.53 5.43 1.51
C GLY A 606 14.63 5.64 0.47
N LEU A 607 15.33 6.77 0.54
CA LEU A 607 16.40 7.14 -0.40
C LEU A 607 17.60 7.79 0.31
N SER A 608 18.78 7.65 -0.29
CA SER A 608 19.99 8.39 0.11
C SER A 608 20.46 9.32 -1.01
N ARG A 609 20.98 10.51 -0.65
CA ARG A 609 21.42 11.52 -1.63
C ARG A 609 22.55 12.45 -1.19
N VAL A 610 23.52 12.67 -2.09
CA VAL A 610 24.65 13.61 -1.94
C VAL A 610 24.85 14.54 -3.16
N GLY A 611 24.80 15.87 -2.97
CA GLY A 611 25.09 16.88 -4.00
C GLY A 611 23.87 17.70 -4.44
N VAL A 612 24.06 18.68 -5.37
CA VAL A 612 23.00 19.58 -5.90
C VAL A 612 22.54 19.18 -7.31
N TRP A 613 21.24 18.92 -7.50
CA TRP A 613 20.74 18.27 -8.73
C TRP A 613 19.26 18.52 -9.09
N TYR A 614 18.53 19.33 -8.32
CA TYR A 614 17.06 19.44 -8.39
C TYR A 614 16.49 20.00 -9.71
N THR A 615 17.35 20.44 -10.63
CA THR A 615 16.99 20.86 -11.99
C THR A 615 16.99 19.71 -13.00
N ASN A 616 17.53 18.53 -12.64
CA ASN A 616 17.57 17.35 -13.49
C ASN A 616 16.23 16.59 -13.45
N PRO A 617 15.43 16.54 -14.54
CA PRO A 617 14.12 15.88 -14.51
C PRO A 617 14.18 14.37 -14.24
N ARG A 618 15.36 13.74 -14.32
CA ARG A 618 15.54 12.30 -14.12
C ARG A 618 16.03 11.93 -12.72
N HIS A 619 16.04 12.84 -11.76
CA HIS A 619 16.51 12.48 -10.44
C HIS A 619 15.51 11.59 -9.67
N ALA A 620 16.05 10.75 -8.79
CA ALA A 620 15.37 9.89 -7.83
C ALA A 620 14.01 10.38 -7.31
N VAL A 621 14.00 11.57 -6.68
CA VAL A 621 12.81 12.12 -6.02
C VAL A 621 11.68 12.45 -7.00
N SER A 622 11.99 12.97 -8.20
CA SER A 622 11.00 13.35 -9.22
C SER A 622 10.40 12.10 -9.80
N LEU A 623 11.25 11.11 -10.04
CA LEU A 623 10.83 9.82 -10.54
C LEU A 623 9.89 9.17 -9.51
N ALA A 624 10.34 8.95 -8.27
CA ALA A 624 9.49 8.38 -7.22
C ALA A 624 8.17 9.14 -7.05
N PHE A 625 8.22 10.48 -7.00
CA PHE A 625 7.01 11.31 -6.90
C PHE A 625 6.09 11.13 -8.12
N SER A 626 6.64 11.05 -9.33
CA SER A 626 5.87 10.80 -10.57
C SER A 626 5.21 9.42 -10.58
N ALA A 627 5.83 8.41 -9.95
CA ALA A 627 5.25 7.08 -9.73
C ALA A 627 4.25 7.04 -8.55
N GLY A 628 3.94 8.18 -7.94
CA GLY A 628 2.92 8.32 -6.91
C GLY A 628 3.41 8.21 -5.46
N PHE A 629 4.72 8.13 -5.22
CA PHE A 629 5.28 8.14 -3.86
C PHE A 629 5.28 9.56 -3.30
N LYS A 630 4.35 9.85 -2.39
CA LYS A 630 4.24 11.16 -1.73
C LYS A 630 4.73 11.18 -0.29
N ASP A 631 5.24 10.06 0.20
CA ASP A 631 5.84 9.91 1.53
C ASP A 631 7.26 9.33 1.43
N ILE A 632 8.14 10.10 0.80
CA ILE A 632 9.54 9.75 0.62
C ILE A 632 10.32 10.18 1.87
N THR A 633 11.14 9.27 2.37
CA THR A 633 12.12 9.54 3.44
C THR A 633 13.51 9.59 2.81
N LEU A 634 14.27 10.66 3.07
CA LEU A 634 15.70 10.66 2.82
C LEU A 634 16.46 10.34 4.11
N SER A 635 17.01 9.13 4.20
CA SER A 635 17.78 8.64 5.36
C SER A 635 19.10 9.39 5.54
N SER A 636 19.75 9.69 4.42
CA SER A 636 21.03 10.38 4.34
C SER A 636 20.97 11.43 3.25
N TYR A 637 21.12 12.69 3.65
CA TYR A 637 21.07 13.87 2.81
C TYR A 637 22.32 14.71 3.06
N SER A 638 23.04 15.00 1.97
CA SER A 638 24.01 16.08 1.93
C SER A 638 23.79 16.87 0.65
N SER A 639 23.73 18.18 0.78
CA SER A 639 23.63 19.14 -0.32
C SER A 639 24.91 19.19 -1.15
N GLY A 640 26.07 18.82 -0.58
CA GLY A 640 27.36 18.93 -1.24
C GLY A 640 27.75 20.38 -1.58
N THR A 641 27.22 21.38 -0.89
CA THR A 641 27.51 22.80 -1.10
C THR A 641 27.46 23.58 0.21
N ASP A 642 28.31 24.60 0.33
CA ASP A 642 28.32 25.60 1.41
C ASP A 642 27.30 26.75 1.17
N SER A 643 26.60 26.72 0.03
CA SER A 643 25.61 27.74 -0.32
C SER A 643 24.24 27.38 0.27
N TYR A 644 23.85 28.08 1.32
CA TYR A 644 22.52 27.90 1.95
C TYR A 644 21.37 28.11 0.95
N GLU A 645 21.52 28.98 -0.06
CA GLU A 645 20.51 29.23 -1.09
C GLU A 645 20.31 28.01 -1.99
N LYS A 646 21.41 27.38 -2.44
CA LYS A 646 21.35 26.15 -3.25
C LYS A 646 20.76 25.00 -2.44
N SER A 647 21.19 24.83 -1.19
CA SER A 647 20.64 23.83 -0.26
C SER A 647 19.15 24.08 0.00
N PHE A 648 18.73 25.34 0.13
CA PHE A 648 17.33 25.72 0.30
C PHE A 648 16.49 25.37 -0.92
N TYR A 649 16.91 25.72 -2.14
CA TYR A 649 16.15 25.37 -3.34
C TYR A 649 16.05 23.86 -3.55
N GLN A 650 17.10 23.12 -3.20
CA GLN A 650 17.08 21.67 -3.23
C GLN A 650 16.10 21.07 -2.22
N LEU A 651 16.13 21.53 -0.96
CA LEU A 651 15.19 21.09 0.07
C LEU A 651 13.75 21.49 -0.25
N LEU A 652 13.53 22.70 -0.76
CA LEU A 652 12.21 23.14 -1.22
C LEU A 652 11.70 22.28 -2.36
N TYR A 653 12.58 21.91 -3.30
CA TYR A 653 12.23 20.99 -4.37
C TYR A 653 11.83 19.61 -3.78
N MET A 654 12.64 19.04 -2.90
CA MET A 654 12.37 17.75 -2.24
C MET A 654 11.03 17.79 -1.50
N TYR A 655 10.81 18.83 -0.70
CA TYR A 655 9.58 19.06 0.05
C TYR A 655 8.36 19.07 -0.87
N ARG A 656 8.43 19.75 -2.02
CA ARG A 656 7.33 19.81 -3.01
C ARG A 656 7.12 18.51 -3.78
N ASN A 657 8.06 17.57 -3.73
CA ASN A 657 8.00 16.29 -4.43
C ASN A 657 7.96 15.13 -3.43
N GLY A 658 7.12 15.24 -2.40
CA GLY A 658 6.78 14.12 -1.53
C GLY A 658 7.82 13.77 -0.47
N CYS A 659 8.91 14.52 -0.31
CA CYS A 659 9.87 14.26 0.77
C CYS A 659 9.32 14.79 2.10
N LYS A 660 9.06 13.89 3.05
CA LYS A 660 8.58 14.23 4.40
C LYS A 660 9.69 14.33 5.42
N TYR A 661 10.81 13.64 5.19
CA TYR A 661 11.92 13.55 6.13
C TYR A 661 13.27 13.67 5.41
N VAL A 662 14.22 14.36 6.03
CA VAL A 662 15.65 14.33 5.65
C VAL A 662 16.55 14.09 6.86
N GLY A 663 17.44 13.11 6.79
CA GLY A 663 18.54 12.91 7.73
C GLY A 663 19.80 13.58 7.20
N ILE A 664 20.28 14.65 7.83
CA ILE A 664 21.48 15.37 7.39
C ILE A 664 22.72 14.55 7.78
N GLU A 665 23.49 14.16 6.78
CA GLU A 665 24.72 13.39 6.93
C GLU A 665 25.82 14.04 6.08
N SER A 666 26.31 15.19 6.56
CA SER A 666 27.32 15.98 5.87
C SER A 666 28.70 15.77 6.49
N ALA A 667 29.63 15.21 5.71
CA ALA A 667 31.03 15.05 6.10
C ALA A 667 31.79 16.39 6.21
N ASN A 668 31.27 17.45 5.58
CA ASN A 668 31.81 18.81 5.65
C ASN A 668 30.96 19.68 6.58
N PRO A 669 31.52 20.26 7.65
CA PRO A 669 30.82 21.18 8.55
C PRO A 669 30.18 22.39 7.84
N ASP A 670 30.81 22.93 6.80
CA ASP A 670 30.29 24.09 6.08
C ASP A 670 28.99 23.75 5.32
N TYR A 671 28.90 22.51 4.80
CA TYR A 671 27.69 22.03 4.13
C TYR A 671 26.57 21.82 5.13
N ALA A 672 26.88 21.22 6.28
CA ALA A 672 25.93 21.03 7.37
C ALA A 672 25.34 22.36 7.85
N VAL A 673 26.16 23.41 8.01
CA VAL A 673 25.67 24.75 8.37
C VAL A 673 24.74 25.32 7.29
N ALA A 674 25.12 25.20 6.02
CA ALA A 674 24.29 25.65 4.90
C ALA A 674 22.93 24.92 4.85
N GLU A 675 22.92 23.62 5.14
CA GLU A 675 21.73 22.76 5.18
C GLU A 675 20.81 23.10 6.36
N LEU A 676 21.37 23.31 7.55
CA LEU A 676 20.60 23.73 8.72
C LEU A 676 19.91 25.09 8.49
N ASN A 677 20.65 26.07 7.96
CA ASN A 677 20.10 27.38 7.61
C ASN A 677 18.99 27.26 6.55
N ALA A 678 19.17 26.36 5.58
CA ALA A 678 18.18 26.09 4.55
C ALA A 678 16.91 25.43 5.12
N ILE A 679 17.03 24.52 6.08
CA ILE A 679 15.90 23.91 6.79
C ILE A 679 15.14 24.96 7.60
N GLU A 680 15.84 25.82 8.36
CA GLU A 680 15.20 26.89 9.11
C GLU A 680 14.39 27.81 8.19
N LEU A 681 14.96 28.15 7.02
CA LEU A 681 14.26 28.96 6.02
C LEU A 681 13.04 28.24 5.41
N LEU A 682 13.12 26.92 5.21
CA LEU A 682 11.98 26.11 4.75
C LEU A 682 10.85 26.11 5.78
N LEU A 683 11.17 25.88 7.06
CA LEU A 683 10.19 25.85 8.16
C LEU A 683 9.52 27.22 8.38
N GLN A 684 10.22 28.33 8.09
CA GLN A 684 9.65 29.68 8.20
C GLN A 684 8.70 30.04 7.06
N ARG A 685 8.78 29.36 5.90
CA ARG A 685 8.03 29.76 4.70
C ARG A 685 6.60 29.25 4.61
N ASP A 686 6.12 28.52 5.62
CA ASP A 686 4.75 28.00 5.77
C ASP A 686 4.07 27.64 4.43
N THR A 687 4.75 26.81 3.63
CA THR A 687 4.17 26.28 2.39
C THR A 687 3.64 24.89 2.64
N SER A 688 2.46 24.55 2.14
CA SER A 688 1.93 23.18 2.20
C SER A 688 2.82 22.21 1.41
N ARG A 689 3.00 21.00 1.95
CA ARG A 689 3.63 19.88 1.25
C ARG A 689 2.64 19.26 0.28
N ASN A 690 3.11 18.87 -0.90
CA ASN A 690 2.35 17.93 -1.73
C ASN A 690 2.38 16.56 -1.06
N SER A 691 1.26 16.13 -0.50
CA SER A 691 1.09 14.84 0.17
C SER A 691 -0.16 14.11 -0.34
N TYR A 692 -0.52 13.01 0.31
CA TYR A 692 -1.78 12.31 0.03
C TYR A 692 -3.04 13.06 0.54
N ALA A 693 -2.86 14.21 1.22
CA ALA A 693 -3.86 14.87 2.04
C ALA A 693 -4.77 15.89 1.33
N THR A 694 -5.15 15.67 0.08
CA THR A 694 -6.04 16.60 -0.64
C THR A 694 -7.50 16.13 -0.60
N GLY A 695 -8.25 16.64 0.38
CA GLY A 695 -9.67 16.34 0.59
C GLY A 695 -9.95 14.96 1.17
N THR A 696 -11.22 14.69 1.47
CA THR A 696 -11.70 13.40 1.99
C THR A 696 -12.82 12.86 1.10
N ALA A 697 -12.82 11.54 0.86
CA ALA A 697 -13.75 10.91 -0.09
C ALA A 697 -14.68 9.87 0.53
N GLY A 698 -14.26 9.22 1.61
CA GLY A 698 -15.02 8.11 2.20
C GLY A 698 -14.64 7.83 3.64
N VAL A 699 -15.61 7.28 4.37
CA VAL A 699 -15.42 6.80 5.75
C VAL A 699 -16.05 5.43 5.93
N ARG A 700 -15.39 4.57 6.71
CA ARG A 700 -15.99 3.36 7.28
C ARG A 700 -15.81 3.37 8.80
N ALA A 701 -16.93 3.23 9.50
CA ALA A 701 -16.94 2.91 10.91
C ALA A 701 -16.46 1.47 11.09
N VAL A 702 -15.59 1.23 12.07
CA VAL A 702 -14.98 -0.09 12.30
C VAL A 702 -15.19 -0.51 13.74
N MET A 703 -15.63 -1.75 13.93
CA MET A 703 -15.43 -2.54 15.14
C MET A 703 -14.60 -3.75 14.74
N TYR A 704 -13.42 -3.89 15.32
CA TYR A 704 -12.53 -5.02 15.02
C TYR A 704 -11.68 -5.34 16.24
N ASN A 705 -11.67 -6.61 16.66
CA ASN A 705 -10.94 -7.06 17.85
C ASN A 705 -11.25 -6.22 19.11
N GLY A 706 -12.52 -5.81 19.26
CA GLY A 706 -12.99 -5.01 20.39
C GLY A 706 -12.59 -3.52 20.35
N LYS A 707 -11.91 -3.06 19.30
CA LYS A 707 -11.57 -1.64 19.11
C LYS A 707 -12.55 -0.97 18.14
N LYS A 708 -12.94 0.26 18.50
CA LYS A 708 -13.75 1.16 17.66
C LYS A 708 -12.88 2.28 17.12
N TYR A 709 -13.00 2.56 15.83
CA TYR A 709 -12.36 3.67 15.15
C TYR A 709 -12.98 3.87 13.77
N ASN A 710 -12.63 4.97 13.11
CA ASN A 710 -13.03 5.23 11.73
C ASN A 710 -11.83 5.06 10.79
N ILE A 711 -12.04 4.48 9.61
CA ILE A 711 -11.07 4.55 8.51
C ILE A 711 -11.52 5.64 7.55
N VAL A 712 -10.66 6.63 7.33
CA VAL A 712 -10.91 7.75 6.41
C VAL A 712 -10.07 7.57 5.15
N THR A 713 -10.70 7.84 4.01
CA THR A 713 -10.01 7.95 2.71
C THR A 713 -9.60 9.39 2.47
N LEU A 714 -8.29 9.65 2.45
CA LEU A 714 -7.68 10.93 2.12
C LEU A 714 -7.28 10.95 0.63
N GLY A 715 -7.18 12.14 0.04
CA GLY A 715 -6.68 12.28 -1.34
C GLY A 715 -7.74 11.97 -2.39
N SER A 716 -8.93 12.54 -2.23
CA SER A 716 -10.12 12.37 -3.08
C SER A 716 -9.89 12.54 -4.59
N SER A 717 -8.91 13.36 -4.98
CA SER A 717 -8.55 13.65 -6.37
C SER A 717 -7.21 13.02 -6.79
N SER A 718 -6.55 12.30 -5.89
CA SER A 718 -5.23 11.72 -6.11
C SER A 718 -5.23 10.19 -5.93
N ASN A 719 -4.17 9.61 -5.40
CA ASN A 719 -3.91 8.18 -5.34
C ASN A 719 -4.76 7.45 -4.28
N GLY A 720 -5.24 8.19 -3.28
CA GLY A 720 -5.95 7.67 -2.12
C GLY A 720 -5.02 7.14 -1.02
N LEU A 721 -5.21 7.62 0.21
CA LEU A 721 -4.59 7.08 1.43
C LEU A 721 -5.68 6.63 2.39
N LEU A 722 -5.58 5.39 2.88
CA LEU A 722 -6.42 4.89 3.98
C LEU A 722 -5.73 5.17 5.31
N LYS A 723 -6.41 5.87 6.21
CA LYS A 723 -5.90 6.21 7.54
C LYS A 723 -6.95 5.90 8.60
N SER A 724 -6.60 5.12 9.63
CA SER A 724 -7.46 4.99 10.81
C SER A 724 -7.29 6.19 11.73
N VAL A 725 -8.42 6.71 12.20
CA VAL A 725 -8.49 7.87 13.07
C VAL A 725 -9.37 7.62 14.29
N ASP A 726 -9.00 8.27 15.39
CA ASP A 726 -9.81 8.35 16.61
C ASP A 726 -10.88 9.45 16.50
N LYS A 727 -11.68 9.61 17.56
CA LYS A 727 -12.74 10.63 17.68
C LYS A 727 -12.24 12.09 17.56
N GLU A 728 -10.97 12.35 17.80
CA GLU A 728 -10.38 13.69 17.68
C GLU A 728 -9.84 13.94 16.26
N GLY A 729 -9.92 12.95 15.37
CA GLY A 729 -9.35 12.98 14.03
C GLY A 729 -7.85 12.65 14.00
N LYS A 730 -7.25 12.26 15.13
CA LYS A 730 -5.84 11.87 15.21
C LYS A 730 -5.65 10.43 14.78
N ARG A 731 -4.43 10.06 14.39
CA ARG A 731 -4.11 8.71 13.93
C ARG A 731 -4.31 7.68 15.04
N GLU A 732 -5.13 6.66 14.77
CA GLU A 732 -5.31 5.51 15.67
C GLU A 732 -4.26 4.43 15.41
N GLY A 733 -3.80 4.28 14.16
CA GLY A 733 -2.61 3.51 13.81
C GLY A 733 -2.82 2.07 13.35
N SER A 734 -4.04 1.53 13.43
CA SER A 734 -4.36 0.24 12.83
C SER A 734 -4.29 0.27 11.32
N VAL A 735 -4.71 1.35 10.65
CA VAL A 735 -4.68 1.47 9.18
C VAL A 735 -3.85 2.64 8.71
N TYR A 736 -2.89 2.35 7.83
CA TYR A 736 -2.09 3.34 7.11
C TYR A 736 -1.48 2.73 5.84
N SER A 737 -2.21 2.84 4.73
CA SER A 737 -1.84 2.20 3.46
C SER A 737 -2.27 3.04 2.26
N VAL A 738 -1.49 2.98 1.18
CA VAL A 738 -1.75 3.64 -0.11
C VAL A 738 -2.05 2.55 -1.13
N PRO A 739 -3.33 2.19 -1.33
CA PRO A 739 -3.67 1.00 -2.11
C PRO A 739 -3.28 1.10 -3.58
N PHE A 740 -3.30 2.31 -4.15
CA PHE A 740 -2.93 2.56 -5.54
C PHE A 740 -1.96 3.74 -5.61
N HIS A 741 -0.67 3.53 -5.33
CA HIS A 741 0.30 4.62 -5.50
C HIS A 741 0.52 4.93 -6.98
N SER A 742 0.80 3.95 -7.82
CA SER A 742 0.93 4.15 -9.26
C SER A 742 -0.38 3.84 -9.98
N ASP A 743 -0.52 4.42 -11.17
CA ASP A 743 -1.57 4.03 -12.12
C ASP A 743 -1.38 2.57 -12.55
N ILE A 744 -2.47 1.84 -12.78
CA ILE A 744 -2.42 0.46 -13.23
C ILE A 744 -2.94 0.40 -14.67
N GLN A 745 -1.99 0.21 -15.59
CA GLN A 745 -2.32 -0.02 -16.99
C GLN A 745 -2.87 -1.44 -17.14
N SER A 746 -4.15 -1.51 -17.51
CA SER A 746 -4.84 -2.76 -17.83
C SER A 746 -5.12 -2.82 -19.33
N GLU A 747 -4.49 -3.76 -20.02
CA GLU A 747 -4.59 -3.94 -21.47
C GLU A 747 -5.18 -5.31 -21.80
N GLY A 748 -6.24 -5.32 -22.61
CA GLY A 748 -6.78 -6.57 -23.16
C GLY A 748 -5.85 -7.10 -24.26
N ALA A 749 -5.35 -8.32 -24.09
CA ALA A 749 -4.48 -8.97 -25.05
C ALA A 749 -5.28 -9.50 -26.25
N LYS A 750 -4.67 -9.45 -27.43
CA LYS A 750 -5.26 -10.06 -28.62
C LYS A 750 -5.13 -11.58 -28.54
N VAL A 751 -6.24 -12.25 -28.27
CA VAL A 751 -6.32 -13.71 -28.23
C VAL A 751 -6.47 -14.28 -29.64
N HIS A 752 -5.52 -15.12 -30.05
CA HIS A 752 -5.58 -15.86 -31.30
C HIS A 752 -6.26 -17.21 -31.08
N ASN A 753 -7.47 -17.37 -31.61
CA ASN A 753 -8.22 -18.61 -31.55
C ASN A 753 -7.91 -19.51 -32.76
N ASN A 754 -7.57 -20.77 -32.50
CA ASN A 754 -7.51 -21.86 -33.46
C ASN A 754 -8.56 -22.92 -33.12
N PRO A 755 -9.79 -22.79 -33.67
CA PRO A 755 -10.91 -23.66 -33.30
C PRO A 755 -10.67 -25.13 -33.63
N ARG A 756 -9.89 -25.42 -34.68
CA ARG A 756 -9.57 -26.78 -35.12
C ARG A 756 -8.71 -27.55 -34.13
N LYS A 757 -8.03 -26.83 -33.23
CA LYS A 757 -7.18 -27.40 -32.17
C LYS A 757 -7.72 -27.11 -30.77
N GLY A 758 -8.89 -26.45 -30.65
CA GLY A 758 -9.38 -25.97 -29.36
C GLY A 758 -8.35 -25.10 -28.61
N LEU A 759 -7.57 -24.30 -29.34
CA LEU A 759 -6.40 -23.61 -28.79
C LEU A 759 -6.56 -22.09 -28.89
N ASN A 760 -6.39 -21.39 -27.78
CA ASN A 760 -6.30 -19.94 -27.73
C ASN A 760 -4.90 -19.53 -27.25
N THR A 761 -4.31 -18.51 -27.88
CA THR A 761 -2.96 -18.07 -27.49
C THR A 761 -2.85 -16.55 -27.39
N ALA A 762 -2.11 -16.08 -26.39
CA ALA A 762 -1.69 -14.69 -26.22
C ALA A 762 -0.17 -14.63 -26.00
N THR A 763 0.49 -13.57 -26.47
CA THR A 763 1.95 -13.41 -26.37
C THR A 763 2.29 -12.00 -25.93
N PHE A 764 3.27 -11.92 -25.04
CA PHE A 764 3.77 -10.71 -24.41
C PHE A 764 5.29 -10.66 -24.56
N HIS A 765 5.82 -9.45 -24.62
CA HIS A 765 7.25 -9.18 -24.75
C HIS A 765 7.66 -8.18 -23.67
N ASP A 766 8.90 -8.31 -23.19
CA ASP A 766 9.55 -7.43 -22.23
C ASP A 766 8.67 -7.18 -20.99
N LEU A 767 8.33 -8.30 -20.33
CA LEU A 767 7.47 -8.29 -19.16
C LEU A 767 8.28 -7.79 -17.95
N ALA A 768 7.98 -6.56 -17.52
CA ALA A 768 8.61 -5.94 -16.37
C ALA A 768 8.24 -6.67 -15.06
N PRO A 769 9.13 -6.68 -14.05
CA PRO A 769 8.82 -7.18 -12.72
C PRO A 769 7.59 -6.48 -12.12
N GLY A 770 6.73 -7.21 -11.41
CA GLY A 770 5.45 -6.73 -10.87
C GLY A 770 4.27 -6.78 -11.86
N SER A 771 4.51 -7.07 -13.14
CA SER A 771 3.42 -7.27 -14.10
C SER A 771 2.63 -8.54 -13.79
N SER A 772 1.35 -8.60 -14.17
CA SER A 772 0.57 -9.83 -14.09
C SER A 772 -0.25 -10.06 -15.36
N ILE A 773 -0.39 -11.33 -15.75
CA ILE A 773 -1.24 -11.76 -16.84
C ILE A 773 -2.41 -12.53 -16.23
N GLU A 774 -3.60 -12.00 -16.37
CA GLU A 774 -4.84 -12.59 -15.89
C GLU A 774 -5.61 -13.24 -17.05
N VAL A 775 -5.94 -14.51 -16.91
CA VAL A 775 -6.71 -15.31 -17.85
C VAL A 775 -8.05 -15.64 -17.22
N ARG A 776 -9.15 -15.37 -17.94
CA ARG A 776 -10.51 -15.68 -17.52
C ARG A 776 -11.25 -16.37 -18.64
N PHE A 777 -12.10 -17.32 -18.28
CA PHE A 777 -12.97 -17.97 -19.24
C PHE A 777 -14.14 -18.66 -18.53
N VAL A 778 -15.19 -18.94 -19.31
CA VAL A 778 -16.29 -19.82 -18.91
C VAL A 778 -16.14 -21.12 -19.67
N ALA A 779 -16.18 -22.24 -18.96
CA ALA A 779 -16.08 -23.55 -19.60
C ALA A 779 -17.11 -24.55 -19.07
N THR A 780 -17.52 -25.46 -19.96
CA THR A 780 -18.35 -26.63 -19.67
C THR A 780 -17.85 -27.81 -20.49
N GLY A 781 -17.82 -28.98 -19.87
CA GLY A 781 -17.46 -30.23 -20.51
C GLY A 781 -17.25 -31.32 -19.47
N GLY A 782 -18.30 -32.01 -19.01
CA GLY A 782 -18.17 -33.04 -17.97
C GLY A 782 -18.82 -34.38 -18.32
N LYS A 783 -19.33 -34.52 -19.54
CA LYS A 783 -20.09 -35.71 -19.96
C LYS A 783 -19.22 -36.90 -20.35
N THR A 784 -17.98 -36.65 -20.76
CA THR A 784 -16.96 -37.67 -21.04
C THR A 784 -15.94 -37.67 -19.90
N GLU A 785 -15.41 -38.85 -19.54
CA GLU A 785 -14.24 -38.92 -18.69
C GLU A 785 -13.07 -38.20 -19.41
N ASN A 786 -12.27 -37.42 -18.67
CA ASN A 786 -11.07 -36.71 -19.16
C ASN A 786 -11.25 -35.40 -19.97
N SER A 787 -12.29 -34.60 -19.71
CA SER A 787 -12.41 -33.24 -20.27
C SER A 787 -11.72 -32.19 -19.38
N TYR A 788 -10.74 -31.47 -19.93
CA TYR A 788 -9.96 -30.45 -19.23
C TYR A 788 -9.69 -29.21 -20.09
N VAL A 789 -9.48 -28.08 -19.44
CA VAL A 789 -8.80 -26.92 -20.03
C VAL A 789 -7.40 -26.82 -19.42
N LYS A 790 -6.38 -26.83 -20.28
CA LYS A 790 -4.99 -26.61 -19.87
C LYS A 790 -4.60 -25.17 -20.13
N VAL A 791 -3.97 -24.53 -19.14
CA VAL A 791 -3.28 -23.26 -19.31
C VAL A 791 -1.79 -23.55 -19.23
N ASN A 792 -1.09 -23.41 -20.36
CA ASN A 792 0.35 -23.57 -20.46
C ASN A 792 1.02 -22.21 -20.59
N VAL A 793 2.16 -22.04 -19.91
CA VAL A 793 2.96 -20.82 -19.99
C VAL A 793 4.33 -21.14 -20.56
N TYR A 794 4.78 -20.35 -21.52
CA TYR A 794 6.10 -20.49 -22.12
C TYR A 794 6.91 -19.22 -21.93
N HIS A 795 8.19 -19.38 -21.58
CA HIS A 795 9.20 -18.32 -21.57
C HIS A 795 10.23 -18.59 -22.67
N ASP A 796 10.44 -17.63 -23.58
CA ASP A 796 11.39 -17.76 -24.71
C ASP A 796 11.24 -19.05 -25.53
N GLY A 797 10.00 -19.55 -25.62
CA GLY A 797 9.64 -20.79 -26.33
C GLY A 797 9.83 -22.08 -25.53
N PHE A 798 10.27 -22.01 -24.28
CA PHE A 798 10.39 -23.13 -23.36
C PHE A 798 9.21 -23.16 -22.39
N LEU A 799 8.69 -24.35 -22.10
CA LEU A 799 7.56 -24.53 -21.19
C LEU A 799 8.00 -24.25 -19.75
N LEU A 800 7.28 -23.38 -19.05
CA LEU A 800 7.42 -23.21 -17.61
C LEU A 800 6.52 -24.25 -16.94
N GLU A 801 7.05 -25.44 -16.66
CA GLU A 801 6.26 -26.58 -16.16
C GLU A 801 5.50 -26.21 -14.87
N ASP A 802 6.14 -25.50 -13.94
CA ASP A 802 5.54 -25.09 -12.67
C ASP A 802 4.44 -24.02 -12.82
N ALA A 803 4.35 -23.36 -13.98
CA ALA A 803 3.31 -22.37 -14.26
C ALA A 803 2.06 -22.98 -14.91
N CYS A 804 2.10 -24.25 -15.30
CA CYS A 804 1.04 -24.88 -16.09
C CYS A 804 -0.02 -25.56 -15.23
N ILE A 805 -1.30 -25.39 -15.58
CA ILE A 805 -2.41 -26.00 -14.84
C ILE A 805 -3.43 -26.68 -15.76
N SER A 806 -4.08 -27.73 -15.26
CA SER A 806 -5.21 -28.40 -15.90
C SER A 806 -6.47 -28.26 -15.03
N TYR A 807 -7.48 -27.57 -15.54
CA TYR A 807 -8.80 -27.47 -14.92
C TYR A 807 -9.68 -28.61 -15.39
N LYS A 808 -10.16 -29.43 -14.46
CA LYS A 808 -11.21 -30.42 -14.77
C LYS A 808 -12.52 -29.69 -15.00
N LEU A 809 -13.24 -30.12 -16.03
CA LEU A 809 -14.51 -29.54 -16.40
C LEU A 809 -15.68 -30.41 -15.90
N ASP A 810 -16.79 -29.72 -15.63
CA ASP A 810 -18.07 -30.30 -15.21
C ASP A 810 -19.15 -30.08 -16.29
N ASP A 811 -20.34 -30.62 -16.08
CA ASP A 811 -21.48 -30.52 -17.00
C ASP A 811 -22.29 -29.21 -16.88
N SER A 812 -21.82 -28.26 -16.09
CA SER A 812 -22.36 -26.90 -15.95
C SER A 812 -21.38 -25.80 -16.35
N ASP A 813 -21.90 -24.63 -16.73
CA ASP A 813 -21.09 -23.43 -16.98
C ASP A 813 -20.45 -22.97 -15.67
N LYS A 814 -19.11 -22.97 -15.64
CA LYS A 814 -18.33 -22.46 -14.52
C LYS A 814 -17.34 -21.41 -14.98
N TYR A 815 -17.12 -20.41 -14.14
CA TYR A 815 -16.03 -19.47 -14.30
C TYR A 815 -14.70 -20.15 -13.94
N TYR A 816 -13.62 -19.73 -14.60
CA TYR A 816 -12.25 -20.15 -14.37
C TYR A 816 -11.34 -18.92 -14.40
N ARG A 817 -10.32 -18.91 -13.54
CA ARG A 817 -9.37 -17.80 -13.43
C ARG A 817 -7.96 -18.33 -13.19
N TYR A 818 -7.02 -17.82 -13.97
CA TYR A 818 -5.59 -18.08 -13.81
C TYR A 818 -4.83 -16.76 -13.81
N VAL A 819 -3.90 -16.57 -12.88
CA VAL A 819 -3.05 -15.37 -12.82
C VAL A 819 -1.59 -15.78 -12.83
N PHE A 820 -0.85 -15.30 -13.83
CA PHE A 820 0.61 -15.38 -13.86
C PHE A 820 1.17 -14.05 -13.34
N LYS A 821 1.64 -14.02 -12.09
CA LYS A 821 2.38 -12.89 -11.53
C LYS A 821 3.85 -13.02 -11.89
N ASN A 822 4.40 -11.95 -12.46
CA ASN A 822 5.78 -11.92 -12.91
C ASN A 822 6.62 -11.06 -11.97
N ASP A 823 7.39 -11.69 -11.08
CA ASP A 823 8.31 -10.98 -10.19
C ASP A 823 9.73 -10.86 -10.77
N LEU A 824 9.93 -11.41 -11.98
CA LEU A 824 11.21 -11.44 -12.70
C LEU A 824 11.14 -10.53 -13.93
N GLU A 825 12.28 -10.21 -14.51
CA GLU A 825 12.31 -9.58 -15.83
C GLU A 825 12.33 -10.69 -16.89
N LEU A 826 11.25 -10.82 -17.67
CA LEU A 826 11.11 -11.89 -18.67
C LEU A 826 11.06 -11.31 -20.09
N GLY A 827 11.76 -11.98 -21.01
CA GLY A 827 11.80 -11.64 -22.45
C GLY A 827 10.46 -11.87 -23.15
N SER A 828 10.22 -13.05 -23.71
CA SER A 828 8.92 -13.37 -24.32
C SER A 828 8.14 -14.35 -23.45
N VAL A 829 6.88 -14.02 -23.15
CA VAL A 829 5.95 -14.89 -22.42
C VAL A 829 4.76 -15.21 -23.32
N LYS A 830 4.42 -16.50 -23.47
CA LYS A 830 3.25 -16.95 -24.22
C LYS A 830 2.34 -17.76 -23.32
N ILE A 831 1.05 -17.40 -23.32
CA ILE A 831 -0.02 -18.16 -22.69
C ILE A 831 -0.74 -18.98 -23.76
N GLU A 832 -0.90 -20.27 -23.52
CA GLU A 832 -1.73 -21.17 -24.34
C GLU A 832 -2.86 -21.75 -23.50
N ILE A 833 -4.09 -21.62 -23.98
CA ILE A 833 -5.31 -22.18 -23.36
C ILE A 833 -5.82 -23.27 -24.30
N GLU A 834 -5.59 -24.53 -23.93
CA GLU A 834 -5.87 -25.71 -24.73
C GLU A 834 -7.04 -26.51 -24.17
N CYS A 835 -8.00 -26.83 -25.03
CA CYS A 835 -9.13 -27.68 -24.71
C CYS A 835 -8.76 -29.13 -25.02
N VAL A 836 -8.76 -29.98 -23.99
CA VAL A 836 -8.45 -31.41 -24.11
C VAL A 836 -9.72 -32.20 -23.80
N CYS A 837 -10.32 -32.84 -24.81
CA CYS A 837 -11.49 -33.70 -24.66
C CYS A 837 -11.54 -34.76 -25.77
N GLU A 838 -12.29 -35.84 -25.55
CA GLU A 838 -12.50 -36.89 -26.56
C GLU A 838 -13.53 -36.47 -27.64
N ASP A 839 -14.52 -35.65 -27.27
CA ASP A 839 -15.55 -35.12 -28.16
C ASP A 839 -15.70 -33.60 -28.00
N TYR A 840 -15.20 -32.85 -28.99
CA TYR A 840 -15.27 -31.39 -29.03
C TYR A 840 -16.68 -30.83 -29.25
N THR A 841 -17.67 -31.66 -29.60
CA THR A 841 -19.04 -31.19 -29.85
C THR A 841 -19.84 -30.93 -28.56
N GLU A 842 -19.43 -31.50 -27.44
CA GLU A 842 -20.05 -31.29 -26.12
C GLU A 842 -19.29 -30.31 -25.23
N PHE A 843 -18.16 -29.79 -25.72
CA PHE A 843 -17.30 -28.84 -25.03
C PHE A 843 -17.67 -27.41 -25.40
N LYS A 844 -17.72 -26.52 -24.40
CA LYS A 844 -17.87 -25.08 -24.60
C LYS A 844 -16.79 -24.32 -23.85
N LEU A 845 -16.13 -23.40 -24.53
CA LEU A 845 -15.23 -22.41 -23.97
C LEU A 845 -15.65 -21.05 -24.50
N ASN A 846 -16.14 -20.20 -23.60
CA ASN A 846 -16.66 -18.88 -23.90
C ASN A 846 -15.91 -17.82 -23.09
N ASP A 847 -16.06 -16.57 -23.49
CA ASP A 847 -15.57 -15.39 -22.76
C ASP A 847 -14.09 -15.49 -22.36
N VAL A 848 -13.26 -16.03 -23.27
CA VAL A 848 -11.81 -16.09 -23.08
C VAL A 848 -11.25 -14.69 -23.14
N ASP A 849 -10.89 -14.17 -21.97
CA ASP A 849 -10.28 -12.87 -21.79
C ASP A 849 -8.88 -13.04 -21.21
N VAL A 850 -7.92 -12.30 -21.76
CA VAL A 850 -6.53 -12.29 -21.27
C VAL A 850 -6.14 -10.83 -21.09
N ILE A 851 -5.85 -10.45 -19.86
CA ILE A 851 -5.59 -9.06 -19.46
C ILE A 851 -4.16 -8.98 -18.93
N LEU A 852 -3.35 -8.10 -19.51
CA LEU A 852 -2.07 -7.69 -18.93
C LEU A 852 -2.34 -6.51 -17.98
N GLN A 853 -1.90 -6.65 -16.74
CA GLN A 853 -1.90 -5.56 -15.77
C GLN A 853 -0.45 -5.20 -15.42
N ARG A 854 -0.12 -3.91 -15.52
CA ARG A 854 1.19 -3.36 -15.20
C ARG A 854 1.03 -2.12 -14.34
N GLU A 855 1.73 -2.07 -13.22
CA GLU A 855 1.88 -0.82 -12.48
C GLU A 855 2.78 0.13 -13.28
N ASN A 856 2.35 1.37 -13.45
CA ASN A 856 3.14 2.39 -14.15
C ASN A 856 4.18 3.00 -13.20
N ASN A 857 5.05 2.13 -12.68
CA ASN A 857 6.21 2.46 -11.87
C ASN A 857 7.43 2.80 -12.76
N ILE A 858 8.57 3.01 -12.11
CA ILE A 858 9.85 3.19 -12.80
C ILE A 858 10.59 1.85 -12.85
N TYR A 859 11.12 1.53 -14.02
CA TYR A 859 11.88 0.31 -14.28
C TYR A 859 13.25 0.71 -14.87
N PRO A 860 14.22 1.08 -14.02
CA PRO A 860 15.53 1.58 -14.48
C PRO A 860 16.26 0.54 -15.33
N ALA A 861 16.15 -0.74 -14.96
CA ALA A 861 16.74 -1.86 -15.69
C ALA A 861 16.22 -2.01 -17.12
N ALA A 862 15.01 -1.51 -17.39
CA ALA A 862 14.39 -1.52 -18.70
C ALA A 862 14.53 -0.18 -19.44
N ASP A 863 15.35 0.76 -18.92
CA ASP A 863 15.46 2.14 -19.44
C ASP A 863 14.10 2.88 -19.47
N ASP A 864 13.20 2.52 -18.53
CA ASP A 864 11.87 3.12 -18.40
C ASP A 864 11.76 3.97 -17.15
N TYR A 865 11.84 5.29 -17.35
CA TYR A 865 11.78 6.30 -16.30
C TYR A 865 10.45 7.04 -16.26
N LYS A 866 9.38 6.47 -16.84
CA LYS A 866 8.06 7.12 -16.91
C LYS A 866 7.10 6.50 -15.91
N GLY A 867 7.17 6.96 -14.66
CA GLY A 867 6.14 6.68 -13.67
C GLY A 867 4.88 7.53 -13.88
N SER A 868 3.71 7.00 -13.53
CA SER A 868 2.53 7.82 -13.31
C SER A 868 1.78 7.43 -12.04
N SER A 869 1.38 8.45 -11.31
CA SER A 869 0.57 8.40 -10.11
C SER A 869 -0.87 7.99 -10.44
N SER A 870 -1.49 7.18 -9.58
CA SER A 870 -2.94 6.98 -9.62
C SER A 870 -3.69 8.29 -9.32
N ALA A 871 -4.94 8.39 -9.76
CA ALA A 871 -5.81 9.56 -9.64
C ALA A 871 -7.25 9.19 -9.26
N GLY A 872 -8.03 10.17 -8.78
CA GLY A 872 -9.47 10.00 -8.50
C GLY A 872 -9.84 9.38 -7.16
N GLY A 873 -8.88 9.22 -6.26
CA GLY A 873 -9.03 8.62 -4.94
C GLY A 873 -9.23 7.11 -5.02
N ILE A 874 -9.92 6.57 -4.03
CA ILE A 874 -10.24 5.15 -3.93
C ILE A 874 -11.66 4.95 -3.40
N THR A 875 -12.25 3.82 -3.75
CA THR A 875 -13.44 3.29 -3.08
C THR A 875 -13.01 2.15 -2.18
N MET A 876 -13.65 1.95 -1.04
CA MET A 876 -13.22 0.89 -0.12
C MET A 876 -14.37 0.29 0.66
N ASP A 877 -14.17 -0.94 1.09
CA ASP A 877 -15.03 -1.59 2.06
C ASP A 877 -14.29 -2.64 2.91
N ILE A 878 -14.92 -3.06 4.01
CA ILE A 878 -14.32 -3.99 4.97
C ILE A 878 -14.88 -5.40 4.75
N LEU A 879 -13.99 -6.39 4.61
CA LEU A 879 -14.33 -7.80 4.41
C LEU A 879 -14.73 -8.49 5.71
N ASP A 880 -14.04 -8.13 6.80
CA ASP A 880 -14.25 -8.73 8.12
C ASP A 880 -14.74 -7.71 9.14
N ARG A 881 -16.07 -7.61 9.23
CA ARG A 881 -16.73 -6.73 10.19
C ARG A 881 -17.16 -7.54 11.42
N ASP A 882 -16.73 -7.11 12.61
CA ASP A 882 -17.51 -7.40 13.80
C ASP A 882 -18.72 -6.48 13.80
N ALA A 883 -19.84 -6.94 14.35
CA ALA A 883 -21.03 -6.10 14.41
C ALA A 883 -20.80 -4.89 15.33
N LEU A 884 -20.98 -3.69 14.75
CA LEU A 884 -21.00 -2.41 15.45
C LEU A 884 -22.33 -2.29 16.20
N TYR A 885 -22.40 -2.82 17.42
CA TYR A 885 -23.57 -2.65 18.27
C TYR A 885 -23.51 -1.25 18.94
N GLU A 886 -24.56 -0.45 18.76
CA GLU A 886 -24.87 0.67 19.65
C GLU A 886 -24.99 0.08 21.08
N GLU A 887 -24.20 0.58 22.03
CA GLU A 887 -24.55 0.37 23.44
C GLU A 887 -25.81 1.22 23.72
N ALA A 888 -26.86 0.55 24.18
CA ALA A 888 -28.19 1.10 24.38
C ALA A 888 -28.26 2.22 25.44
#